data_AF-A0A3L6E0B7-F1
#
_entry.id   AF-A0A3L6E0B7-F1
#
_cell.length_a   1.000
_cell.length_b   1.000
_cell.length_c   1.000
_cell.angle_alpha   90.00
_cell.angle_beta   90.00
_cell.angle_gamma   90.00
#
_symmetry.space_group_name_H-M   'P 1'
#
loop_
_entity.id
_entity.type
_entity.pdbx_description
1 polymer ?
#
loop_
_entity_poly.entity_id
_entity_poly.type
_entity_poly.pdbx_seq_one_letter_code
_entity_poly.pdbx_strand_id
1 'polypeptide(L)'
;MTTAARERRLPPTLPLATLIGRELRAGGSERPALRYGHAGFAKRGEDYFLVKPDCVRVPGDPASAFSVFAVFDGHNGVSAAVYSKEHLLEHVMSALPPDIGRDDWLQALPRALVAGFVKADIDFQRKGEVSGTTATLVVIDGFTVTVASVGDSRCILDTQGGELQLLTVDHRLEENAEERERVTASGGEVGRLNLFGGQEVGPLRCWPGGLCLSRSIGDMDVGEYIVPIPHVKQVKLSNAGGRLIIASDGIWDALSNEAAAKACRGLPAELAAKLVVKQALKTSGLKDDTTCVVVDIIPSDHLTSPQLSPKKNHNKLKSLFRRRSHSSVGKLGGKSASIGSVEELFEEGSAMLEERLGRNLSLKAVSAPFRCAICQVDQEPFEDLMRDNGGGYCSSPCAPWGGPYLCLDCRKKKDAMEGAIIGASTVLVVAVVAAVCVVSFKGNSGKGDGDENLSMSVKSVKAFCQPADYKETCEAELSKAAGNASSPSDLAKVIFKVTSDKIHKAISESATLEELKNDPRTSGALHDCKEMLGAALTYQDTCLDGFANATTTEASAKMQKALNASQELTEDILAVVDQFSDTLGGLSIGRRLLLTPSWVSEPADPARQRLLAADSPAGSPDFKPNVTVAADGSGDVKTIMEALEKVPVKNADLYVVYVKAGTYKEYVTVGRPQTNVAFIGDGAEKTIITGNKNFKMNLTTKDTATMQAIGNGFFMRDIRVENTAGPENHQAVALRVQSDLAVFYQCTFDGYQDTLYTHAQRQFFRDCRVTGTIDFIFGNSQVVLQNCLIQPRKPMANQANIITAQGRRDKRSVGGTVLHNCTIEPHPDFKEEAGGKIRTYLARPWKEYSRTIYIQNDIGGFIDPKGWLEWNGDFGLETLFYAEVDNRGDGADMSKRAKWGGIKTVTYEEAQKEFTVETFIQGQQFIPKFGVPFIPGLLPQEQKGRTH
;
A
#
# COMPACT_ATOMS: atom_id res chain seq x y z
N MET A 1 63.79 -9.94 -81.50
CA MET A 1 64.07 -9.40 -80.14
C MET A 1 63.83 -7.90 -80.16
N THR A 2 63.48 -7.28 -79.02
CA THR A 2 63.54 -5.82 -78.70
C THR A 2 62.84 -4.81 -79.64
N THR A 3 62.20 -3.73 -79.22
CA THR A 3 61.64 -3.25 -77.93
C THR A 3 60.77 -2.04 -78.26
N ALA A 4 59.58 -1.89 -77.67
CA ALA A 4 58.82 -0.64 -77.73
C ALA A 4 57.95 -0.49 -76.47
N ALA A 5 58.10 0.64 -75.77
CA ALA A 5 57.26 0.99 -74.62
C ALA A 5 56.00 1.75 -75.07
N ARG A 6 54.90 1.65 -74.32
CA ARG A 6 53.72 2.51 -74.51
C ARG A 6 52.97 2.72 -73.19
N GLU A 7 52.41 3.90 -73.02
CA GLU A 7 51.89 4.40 -71.74
C GLU A 7 50.54 3.77 -71.34
N ARG A 8 50.26 3.77 -70.03
CA ARG A 8 48.96 3.37 -69.48
C ARG A 8 47.95 4.51 -69.63
N ARG A 9 46.76 4.22 -70.18
CA ARG A 9 45.60 5.11 -70.10
C ARG A 9 44.73 4.75 -68.88
N LEU A 10 44.20 5.76 -68.20
CA LEU A 10 43.18 5.62 -67.16
C LEU A 10 41.78 5.44 -67.78
N PRO A 11 40.83 4.79 -67.08
CA PRO A 11 39.41 4.77 -67.47
C PRO A 11 38.77 6.16 -67.37
N PRO A 12 37.68 6.44 -68.11
CA PRO A 12 36.99 7.72 -68.05
C PRO A 12 36.24 7.92 -66.73
N THR A 13 36.38 9.10 -66.14
CA THR A 13 35.61 9.53 -64.96
C THR A 13 34.17 9.88 -65.35
N LEU A 14 33.18 9.28 -64.69
CA LEU A 14 31.79 9.72 -64.76
C LEU A 14 31.66 11.17 -64.21
N PRO A 15 30.86 12.05 -64.84
CA PRO A 15 30.66 13.40 -64.33
C PRO A 15 30.06 13.39 -62.92
N LEU A 16 30.53 14.29 -62.05
CA LEU A 16 30.00 14.42 -60.69
C LEU A 16 28.49 14.72 -60.69
N ALA A 17 28.01 15.48 -61.68
CA ALA A 17 26.58 15.74 -61.91
C ALA A 17 25.76 14.48 -62.24
N THR A 18 26.38 13.35 -62.64
CA THR A 18 25.72 12.06 -62.87
C THR A 18 25.67 11.20 -61.59
N LEU A 19 26.62 11.38 -60.67
CA LEU A 19 26.59 10.79 -59.32
C LEU A 19 25.62 11.56 -58.41
N ILE A 20 25.79 12.88 -58.32
CA ILE A 20 24.82 13.79 -57.68
C ILE A 20 23.44 13.64 -58.35
N GLY A 21 23.39 13.47 -59.67
CA GLY A 21 22.15 13.17 -60.40
C GLY A 21 21.58 11.76 -60.18
N ARG A 22 22.27 10.88 -59.44
CA ARG A 22 21.73 9.62 -58.90
C ARG A 22 21.35 9.78 -57.42
N GLU A 23 22.16 10.45 -56.61
CA GLU A 23 21.86 10.74 -55.21
C GLU A 23 20.64 11.66 -55.06
N LEU A 24 20.49 12.70 -55.88
CA LEU A 24 19.27 13.55 -55.95
C LEU A 24 18.05 12.82 -56.52
N ARG A 25 18.21 11.61 -57.09
CA ARG A 25 17.08 10.72 -57.45
C ARG A 25 16.85 9.61 -56.42
N ALA A 26 17.82 9.32 -55.56
CA ALA A 26 17.63 8.55 -54.32
C ALA A 26 17.13 9.41 -53.15
N GLY A 27 17.27 10.75 -53.24
CA GLY A 27 16.77 11.72 -52.27
C GLY A 27 15.25 11.93 -52.29
N GLY A 28 14.54 11.31 -53.24
CA GLY A 28 13.10 11.08 -53.10
C GLY A 28 12.87 10.00 -52.06
N SER A 29 12.63 10.39 -50.80
CA SER A 29 12.28 9.44 -49.75
C SER A 29 10.92 8.81 -50.05
N GLU A 30 10.94 7.63 -50.67
CA GLU A 30 9.74 6.85 -50.99
C GLU A 30 9.07 6.36 -49.70
N ARG A 31 8.12 7.17 -49.23
CA ARG A 31 7.29 6.86 -48.08
C ARG A 31 6.33 5.72 -48.43
N PRO A 32 6.24 4.67 -47.59
CA PRO A 32 5.32 3.58 -47.83
C PRO A 32 3.88 4.09 -47.77
N ALA A 33 3.04 3.59 -48.68
CA ALA A 33 1.61 3.83 -48.63
C ALA A 33 1.01 3.00 -47.50
N LEU A 34 0.36 3.64 -46.53
CA LEU A 34 -0.35 2.93 -45.48
C LEU A 34 -1.77 2.58 -45.92
N ARG A 35 -2.23 1.36 -45.60
CA ARG A 35 -3.63 0.98 -45.63
C ARG A 35 -4.00 0.32 -44.32
N TYR A 36 -4.97 0.89 -43.62
CA TYR A 36 -5.42 0.34 -42.35
C TYR A 36 -6.86 -0.16 -42.44
N GLY A 37 -7.28 -0.86 -41.39
CA GLY A 37 -8.67 -1.22 -41.16
C GLY A 37 -8.84 -1.65 -39.71
N HIS A 38 -10.05 -1.54 -39.20
CA HIS A 38 -10.33 -1.85 -37.81
C HIS A 38 -11.65 -2.60 -37.64
N ALA A 39 -11.72 -3.39 -36.58
CA ALA A 39 -12.92 -4.11 -36.20
C ALA A 39 -12.97 -4.22 -34.68
N GLY A 40 -14.18 -4.27 -34.14
CA GLY A 40 -14.37 -4.68 -32.77
C GLY A 40 -15.78 -5.19 -32.51
N PHE A 41 -15.95 -5.82 -31.36
CA PHE A 41 -17.23 -6.27 -30.84
C PHE A 41 -17.24 -6.05 -29.32
N ALA A 42 -18.05 -5.08 -28.89
CA ALA A 42 -18.25 -4.76 -27.49
C ALA A 42 -19.22 -5.73 -26.81
N LYS A 43 -18.84 -6.19 -25.63
CA LYS A 43 -19.68 -6.87 -24.63
C LYS A 43 -19.95 -5.97 -23.43
N ARG A 44 -18.95 -5.17 -23.04
CA ARG A 44 -19.01 -4.13 -22.02
C ARG A 44 -19.03 -2.74 -22.65
N GLY A 45 -18.22 -2.51 -23.68
CA GLY A 45 -18.03 -1.19 -24.30
C GLY A 45 -16.99 -0.33 -23.57
N GLU A 46 -15.98 -0.96 -22.98
CA GLU A 46 -14.86 -0.30 -22.30
C GLU A 46 -13.64 -0.14 -23.22
N ASP A 47 -13.62 -0.85 -24.36
CA ASP A 47 -12.53 -0.94 -25.34
C ASP A 47 -12.57 0.21 -26.39
N TYR A 48 -11.44 0.89 -26.61
CA TYR A 48 -11.31 2.04 -27.53
C TYR A 48 -10.08 1.94 -28.45
N PHE A 49 -10.10 2.67 -29.56
CA PHE A 49 -8.98 2.76 -30.49
C PHE A 49 -8.79 4.19 -31.05
N LEU A 50 -7.58 4.46 -31.54
CA LEU A 50 -7.18 5.69 -32.21
C LEU A 50 -6.62 5.38 -33.59
N VAL A 51 -7.02 6.17 -34.59
CA VAL A 51 -6.44 6.17 -35.94
C VAL A 51 -6.27 7.62 -36.39
N LYS A 52 -5.03 8.06 -36.55
CA LYS A 52 -4.64 9.38 -37.06
C LYS A 52 -3.52 9.20 -38.09
N PRO A 53 -3.84 8.93 -39.38
CA PRO A 53 -2.83 8.63 -40.39
C PRO A 53 -2.04 9.86 -40.85
N ASP A 54 -2.64 11.06 -40.76
CA ASP A 54 -2.14 12.31 -41.33
C ASP A 54 -1.64 13.30 -40.26
N CYS A 55 -0.87 12.83 -39.26
CA CYS A 55 -0.18 13.74 -38.34
C CYS A 55 1.01 14.41 -39.02
N VAL A 56 1.47 15.57 -38.52
CA VAL A 56 2.67 16.29 -39.01
C VAL A 56 3.54 16.71 -37.83
N ARG A 57 4.87 16.58 -37.96
CA ARG A 57 5.82 17.06 -36.93
C ARG A 57 5.98 18.57 -36.96
N VAL A 58 5.95 19.15 -38.17
CA VAL A 58 6.06 20.59 -38.42
C VAL A 58 4.75 21.05 -39.06
N PRO A 59 3.97 21.95 -38.42
CA PRO A 59 2.72 22.45 -38.97
C PRO A 59 2.91 23.07 -40.36
N GLY A 60 2.16 22.56 -41.34
CA GLY A 60 2.22 23.03 -42.73
C GLY A 60 3.26 22.36 -43.62
N ASP A 61 4.10 21.44 -43.12
CA ASP A 61 5.01 20.64 -43.95
C ASP A 61 4.54 19.16 -44.10
N PRO A 62 4.05 18.75 -45.29
CA PRO A 62 3.72 17.35 -45.58
C PRO A 62 4.93 16.40 -45.57
N ALA A 63 6.16 16.88 -45.80
CA ALA A 63 7.36 16.05 -45.68
C ALA A 63 7.65 15.65 -44.21
N SER A 64 7.08 16.38 -43.26
CA SER A 64 7.10 16.04 -41.83
C SER A 64 6.02 15.05 -41.39
N ALA A 65 5.14 14.58 -42.29
CA ALA A 65 3.98 13.77 -41.92
C ALA A 65 4.33 12.42 -41.28
N PHE A 66 3.48 11.89 -40.40
CA PHE A 66 3.62 10.58 -39.76
C PHE A 66 2.24 10.05 -39.35
N SER A 67 2.14 8.76 -39.05
CA SER A 67 0.86 8.10 -38.76
C SER A 67 0.85 7.49 -37.35
N VAL A 68 -0.30 7.56 -36.68
CA VAL A 68 -0.51 7.06 -35.33
C VAL A 68 -1.72 6.13 -35.27
N PHE A 69 -1.53 4.98 -34.62
CA PHE A 69 -2.54 3.97 -34.37
C PHE A 69 -2.46 3.55 -32.89
N ALA A 70 -3.59 3.31 -32.23
CA ALA A 70 -3.58 2.76 -30.87
C ALA A 70 -4.81 1.91 -30.55
N VAL A 71 -4.65 1.02 -29.57
CA VAL A 71 -5.73 0.34 -28.86
C VAL A 71 -5.60 0.66 -27.37
N PHE A 72 -6.75 0.88 -26.72
CA PHE A 72 -6.91 1.18 -25.31
C PHE A 72 -7.97 0.22 -24.75
N ASP A 73 -7.53 -0.85 -24.11
CA ASP A 73 -8.42 -1.79 -23.41
C ASP A 73 -8.79 -1.15 -22.07
N GLY A 74 -10.08 -0.93 -21.81
CA GLY A 74 -10.56 -0.19 -20.64
C GLY A 74 -11.16 -1.10 -19.59
N HIS A 75 -10.98 -0.75 -18.31
CA HIS A 75 -11.55 -1.52 -17.20
C HIS A 75 -11.94 -0.63 -16.02
N ASN A 76 -12.92 -1.09 -15.24
CA ASN A 76 -13.51 -0.35 -14.11
C ASN A 76 -14.14 0.99 -14.56
N GLY A 77 -14.65 1.06 -15.80
CA GLY A 77 -15.22 2.24 -16.43
C GLY A 77 -14.45 2.69 -17.69
N VAL A 78 -15.11 3.51 -18.51
CA VAL A 78 -14.58 3.92 -19.83
C VAL A 78 -13.59 5.09 -19.79
N SER A 79 -13.55 5.86 -18.69
CA SER A 79 -13.00 7.21 -18.68
C SER A 79 -11.50 7.27 -18.94
N ALA A 80 -10.72 6.32 -18.40
CA ALA A 80 -9.28 6.23 -18.64
C ALA A 80 -8.96 5.95 -20.12
N ALA A 81 -9.71 5.04 -20.76
CA ALA A 81 -9.55 4.69 -22.18
C ALA A 81 -9.95 5.86 -23.11
N VAL A 82 -11.08 6.53 -22.81
CA VAL A 82 -11.52 7.75 -23.53
C VAL A 82 -10.49 8.86 -23.38
N TYR A 83 -10.04 9.16 -22.16
CA TYR A 83 -9.08 10.24 -21.91
C TYR A 83 -7.73 9.97 -22.58
N SER A 84 -7.23 8.74 -22.52
CA SER A 84 -5.99 8.33 -23.18
C SER A 84 -6.09 8.46 -24.71
N LYS A 85 -7.21 8.02 -25.30
CA LYS A 85 -7.48 8.19 -26.73
C LYS A 85 -7.49 9.66 -27.18
N GLU A 86 -7.99 10.56 -26.34
CA GLU A 86 -8.11 11.99 -26.66
C GLU A 86 -6.78 12.73 -26.49
N HIS A 87 -6.10 12.55 -25.35
CA HIS A 87 -4.97 13.40 -24.93
C HIS A 87 -3.58 12.76 -24.99
N LEU A 88 -3.43 11.43 -25.00
CA LEU A 88 -2.10 10.80 -24.89
C LEU A 88 -1.14 11.25 -26.00
N LEU A 89 -1.61 11.32 -27.25
CA LEU A 89 -0.80 11.79 -28.37
C LEU A 89 -0.43 13.28 -28.23
N GLU A 90 -1.32 14.12 -27.70
CA GLU A 90 -1.02 15.52 -27.43
C GLU A 90 0.09 15.66 -26.39
N HIS A 91 0.03 14.86 -25.32
CA HIS A 91 1.06 14.84 -24.28
C HIS A 91 2.42 14.38 -24.82
N VAL A 92 2.47 13.30 -25.62
CA VAL A 92 3.70 12.84 -26.30
C VAL A 92 4.27 13.93 -27.22
N MET A 93 3.42 14.58 -28.03
CA MET A 93 3.87 15.67 -28.92
C MET A 93 4.34 16.91 -28.14
N SER A 94 3.76 17.19 -26.97
CA SER A 94 4.19 18.31 -26.11
C SER A 94 5.56 18.10 -25.44
N ALA A 95 6.01 16.84 -25.34
CA ALA A 95 7.30 16.45 -24.75
C ALA A 95 8.44 16.35 -25.78
N LEU A 96 8.13 16.44 -27.08
CA LEU A 96 9.12 16.49 -28.15
C LEU A 96 9.68 17.92 -28.30
N PRO A 97 11.00 18.09 -28.50
CA PRO A 97 11.55 19.41 -28.82
C PRO A 97 11.00 19.95 -30.15
N PRO A 98 10.70 21.25 -30.26
CA PRO A 98 10.33 21.87 -31.52
C PRO A 98 11.52 21.96 -32.48
N ASP A 99 11.24 22.11 -33.78
CA ASP A 99 12.19 22.48 -34.84
C ASP A 99 13.40 21.55 -35.04
N ILE A 100 13.33 20.29 -34.57
CA ILE A 100 14.37 19.27 -34.76
C ILE A 100 14.22 18.47 -36.06
N GLY A 101 15.33 17.91 -36.55
CA GLY A 101 15.36 17.06 -37.74
C GLY A 101 14.66 15.71 -37.53
N ARG A 102 14.30 15.02 -38.62
CA ARG A 102 13.60 13.72 -38.57
C ARG A 102 14.32 12.70 -37.68
N ASP A 103 15.62 12.56 -37.84
CA ASP A 103 16.37 11.49 -37.19
C ASP A 103 16.67 11.82 -35.71
N ASP A 104 16.77 13.11 -35.36
CA ASP A 104 16.77 13.58 -33.97
C ASP A 104 15.41 13.37 -33.30
N TRP A 105 14.32 13.60 -34.05
CA TRP A 105 12.95 13.36 -33.58
C TRP A 105 12.69 11.88 -33.30
N LEU A 106 13.18 10.97 -34.15
CA LEU A 106 13.10 9.52 -33.90
C LEU A 106 13.93 9.05 -32.70
N GLN A 107 15.05 9.73 -32.39
CA GLN A 107 15.82 9.50 -31.17
C GLN A 107 15.16 10.08 -29.91
N ALA A 108 14.45 11.21 -30.03
CA ALA A 108 13.73 11.82 -28.92
C ALA A 108 12.40 11.11 -28.59
N LEU A 109 11.76 10.49 -29.60
CA LEU A 109 10.43 9.88 -29.50
C LEU A 109 10.29 8.83 -28.37
N PRO A 110 11.23 7.88 -28.14
CA PRO A 110 11.12 6.93 -27.03
C PRO A 110 11.00 7.57 -25.64
N ARG A 111 11.71 8.67 -25.39
CA ARG A 111 11.63 9.42 -24.13
C ARG A 111 10.37 10.28 -24.07
N ALA A 112 9.94 10.87 -25.19
CA ALA A 112 8.69 11.62 -25.27
C ALA A 112 7.46 10.73 -25.07
N LEU A 113 7.52 9.46 -25.50
CA LEU A 113 6.49 8.46 -25.22
C LEU A 113 6.34 8.21 -23.71
N VAL A 114 7.44 7.95 -22.99
CA VAL A 114 7.40 7.80 -21.51
C VAL A 114 6.86 9.06 -20.83
N ALA A 115 7.35 10.24 -21.22
CA ALA A 115 6.86 11.51 -20.66
C ALA A 115 5.36 11.74 -20.94
N GLY A 116 4.87 11.37 -22.12
CA GLY A 116 3.47 11.51 -22.51
C GLY A 116 2.53 10.59 -21.73
N PHE A 117 2.90 9.32 -21.53
CA PHE A 117 2.12 8.37 -20.72
C PHE A 117 2.06 8.80 -19.25
N VAL A 118 3.20 9.13 -18.62
CA VAL A 118 3.22 9.59 -17.22
C VAL A 118 2.46 10.91 -17.04
N LYS A 119 2.50 11.82 -18.03
CA LYS A 119 1.67 13.04 -18.00
C LYS A 119 0.18 12.74 -18.13
N ALA A 120 -0.21 11.85 -19.05
CA ALA A 120 -1.61 11.43 -19.18
C ALA A 120 -2.14 10.82 -17.88
N ASP A 121 -1.35 10.02 -17.18
CA ASP A 121 -1.72 9.47 -15.88
C ASP A 121 -1.87 10.56 -14.80
N ILE A 122 -0.89 11.47 -14.65
CA ILE A 122 -0.99 12.61 -13.71
C ILE A 122 -2.23 13.46 -13.96
N ASP A 123 -2.51 13.81 -15.22
CA ASP A 123 -3.63 14.67 -15.58
C ASP A 123 -4.99 13.92 -15.61
N PHE A 124 -4.98 12.58 -15.66
CA PHE A 124 -6.17 11.75 -15.41
C PHE A 124 -6.47 11.59 -13.92
N GLN A 125 -5.48 11.23 -13.10
CA GLN A 125 -5.63 11.10 -11.63
C GLN A 125 -6.14 12.40 -10.98
N ARG A 126 -5.76 13.56 -11.53
CA ARG A 126 -6.28 14.89 -11.13
C ARG A 126 -7.80 15.05 -11.28
N LYS A 127 -8.50 14.16 -12.01
CA LYS A 127 -9.97 14.11 -12.09
C LYS A 127 -10.63 13.37 -10.92
N GLY A 128 -9.87 12.52 -10.21
CA GLY A 128 -10.39 11.69 -9.12
C GLY A 128 -11.17 10.44 -9.55
N GLU A 129 -11.03 10.00 -10.81
CA GLU A 129 -11.67 8.80 -11.33
C GLU A 129 -10.83 7.53 -11.08
N VAL A 130 -11.49 6.36 -11.03
CA VAL A 130 -10.89 5.05 -10.67
C VAL A 130 -10.93 4.01 -11.80
N SER A 131 -11.28 4.42 -13.02
CA SER A 131 -11.08 3.53 -14.19
C SER A 131 -9.60 3.41 -14.53
N GLY A 132 -9.24 2.29 -15.14
CA GLY A 132 -7.91 2.05 -15.69
C GLY A 132 -7.97 1.70 -17.18
N THR A 133 -6.83 1.76 -17.85
CA THR A 133 -6.73 1.32 -19.24
C THR A 133 -5.32 0.82 -19.60
N THR A 134 -5.26 -0.23 -20.42
CA THR A 134 -4.06 -0.54 -21.19
C THR A 134 -3.88 0.50 -22.31
N ALA A 135 -2.67 0.66 -22.81
CA ALA A 135 -2.45 1.56 -23.95
C ALA A 135 -1.30 1.06 -24.80
N THR A 136 -1.62 0.59 -26.02
CA THR A 136 -0.63 0.20 -27.02
C THR A 136 -0.66 1.20 -28.17
N LEU A 137 0.27 2.15 -28.13
CA LEU A 137 0.42 3.27 -29.06
C LEU A 137 1.52 2.97 -30.08
N VAL A 138 1.20 3.08 -31.37
CA VAL A 138 2.09 2.82 -32.50
C VAL A 138 2.25 4.08 -33.34
N VAL A 139 3.50 4.48 -33.58
CA VAL A 139 3.91 5.64 -34.37
C VAL A 139 4.73 5.17 -35.57
N ILE A 140 4.32 5.56 -36.79
CA ILE A 140 4.95 5.13 -38.05
C ILE A 140 5.43 6.38 -38.82
N ASP A 141 6.73 6.46 -39.11
CA ASP A 141 7.31 7.51 -39.96
C ASP A 141 8.26 6.90 -41.00
N GLY A 142 7.81 6.84 -42.25
CA GLY A 142 8.50 6.09 -43.29
C GLY A 142 8.42 4.58 -42.99
N PHE A 143 9.56 3.89 -43.05
CA PHE A 143 9.70 2.49 -42.66
C PHE A 143 10.09 2.29 -41.18
N THR A 144 10.17 3.36 -40.37
CA THR A 144 10.41 3.27 -38.93
C THR A 144 9.09 3.15 -38.18
N VAL A 145 8.96 2.14 -37.33
CA VAL A 145 7.82 1.89 -36.45
C VAL A 145 8.30 1.97 -35.00
N THR A 146 7.67 2.82 -34.19
CA THR A 146 7.89 2.87 -32.73
C THR A 146 6.60 2.45 -32.03
N VAL A 147 6.70 1.53 -31.08
CA VAL A 147 5.58 1.05 -30.26
C VAL A 147 5.86 1.39 -28.80
N ALA A 148 4.83 1.83 -28.08
CA ALA A 148 4.83 2.00 -26.64
C ALA A 148 3.62 1.25 -26.05
N SER A 149 3.83 0.38 -25.06
CA SER A 149 2.77 -0.42 -24.44
C SER A 149 2.81 -0.40 -22.91
N VAL A 150 1.65 -0.17 -22.28
CA VAL A 150 1.33 -0.58 -20.91
C VAL A 150 0.13 -1.52 -20.93
N GLY A 151 0.07 -2.47 -19.99
CA GLY A 151 -0.93 -3.53 -19.97
C GLY A 151 -0.60 -4.68 -20.92
N ASP A 152 -1.63 -5.37 -21.40
CA ASP A 152 -1.57 -6.63 -22.17
C ASP A 152 -2.28 -6.58 -23.53
N SER A 153 -2.76 -5.40 -23.95
CA SER A 153 -2.91 -5.09 -25.37
C SER A 153 -1.59 -5.29 -26.11
N ARG A 154 -1.57 -6.10 -27.16
CA ARG A 154 -0.34 -6.55 -27.84
C ARG A 154 -0.24 -6.06 -29.28
N CYS A 155 0.98 -5.78 -29.75
CA CYS A 155 1.28 -5.48 -31.16
C CYS A 155 2.27 -6.48 -31.76
N ILE A 156 1.94 -7.05 -32.92
CA ILE A 156 2.81 -7.93 -33.70
C ILE A 156 2.99 -7.44 -35.13
N LEU A 157 4.16 -7.76 -35.70
CA LEU A 157 4.58 -7.46 -37.06
C LEU A 157 4.69 -8.76 -37.88
N ASP A 158 3.88 -8.87 -38.93
CA ASP A 158 3.97 -9.89 -39.97
C ASP A 158 4.74 -9.32 -41.17
N THR A 159 5.99 -9.77 -41.37
CA THR A 159 6.82 -9.33 -42.49
C THR A 159 6.39 -9.98 -43.80
N GLN A 160 6.73 -9.39 -44.96
CA GLN A 160 6.51 -10.06 -46.26
C GLN A 160 7.31 -11.37 -46.44
N GLY A 161 8.34 -11.60 -45.62
CA GLY A 161 9.04 -12.89 -45.55
C GLY A 161 8.23 -13.99 -44.83
N GLY A 162 7.13 -13.64 -44.17
CA GLY A 162 6.33 -14.52 -43.32
C GLY A 162 6.93 -14.77 -41.94
N GLU A 163 8.02 -14.07 -41.60
CA GLU A 163 8.59 -13.99 -40.25
C GLU A 163 7.71 -13.07 -39.39
N LEU A 164 7.41 -13.51 -38.17
CA LEU A 164 6.61 -12.78 -37.19
C LEU A 164 7.50 -12.25 -36.08
N GLN A 165 7.35 -10.97 -35.74
CA GLN A 165 8.05 -10.33 -34.64
C GLN A 165 7.06 -9.70 -33.67
N LEU A 166 7.32 -9.85 -32.38
CA LEU A 166 6.56 -9.25 -31.29
C LEU A 166 7.15 -7.86 -30.99
N LEU A 167 6.31 -6.83 -30.89
CA LEU A 167 6.74 -5.44 -30.68
C LEU A 167 6.38 -4.87 -29.30
N THR A 168 5.74 -5.65 -28.44
CA THR A 168 5.29 -5.28 -27.09
C THR A 168 5.60 -6.38 -26.09
N VAL A 169 5.77 -6.03 -24.82
CA VAL A 169 5.76 -6.99 -23.70
C VAL A 169 4.43 -6.86 -22.96
N ASP A 170 3.81 -8.00 -22.65
CA ASP A 170 2.56 -8.08 -21.90
C ASP A 170 2.84 -7.90 -20.40
N HIS A 171 2.13 -6.97 -19.75
CA HIS A 171 2.34 -6.59 -18.35
C HIS A 171 1.40 -7.34 -17.38
N ARG A 172 1.10 -8.62 -17.67
CA ARG A 172 0.32 -9.51 -16.81
C ARG A 172 1.16 -10.03 -15.65
N LEU A 173 0.64 -9.92 -14.43
CA LEU A 173 1.29 -10.44 -13.22
C LEU A 173 1.47 -11.97 -13.24
N GLU A 174 0.67 -12.70 -14.01
CA GLU A 174 0.84 -14.14 -14.23
C GLU A 174 2.15 -14.45 -14.99
N GLU A 175 2.44 -13.65 -16.02
CA GLU A 175 3.45 -13.96 -17.04
C GLU A 175 4.80 -13.27 -16.76
N ASN A 176 4.78 -12.03 -16.25
CA ASN A 176 5.98 -11.23 -16.04
C ASN A 176 6.49 -11.30 -14.59
N ALA A 177 7.66 -11.92 -14.38
CA ALA A 177 8.25 -12.11 -13.06
C ALA A 177 8.88 -10.84 -12.46
N GLU A 178 9.55 -10.03 -13.29
CA GLU A 178 10.23 -8.79 -12.88
C GLU A 178 9.19 -7.76 -12.40
N GLU A 179 8.04 -7.70 -13.07
CA GLU A 179 6.92 -6.85 -12.66
C GLU A 179 6.27 -7.29 -11.34
N ARG A 180 6.21 -8.60 -11.04
CA ARG A 180 5.76 -9.08 -9.70
C ARG A 180 6.72 -8.65 -8.61
N GLU A 181 8.03 -8.80 -8.84
CA GLU A 181 9.05 -8.39 -7.88
C GLU A 181 8.99 -6.88 -7.65
N ARG A 182 8.86 -6.08 -8.71
CA ARG A 182 8.68 -4.62 -8.63
C ARG A 182 7.43 -4.22 -7.85
N VAL A 183 6.26 -4.78 -8.17
CA VAL A 183 4.99 -4.46 -7.47
C VAL A 183 5.10 -4.82 -5.98
N THR A 184 5.70 -5.99 -5.67
CA THR A 184 5.92 -6.42 -4.28
C THR A 184 6.91 -5.50 -3.55
N ALA A 185 8.00 -5.07 -4.20
CA ALA A 185 8.98 -4.15 -3.62
C ALA A 185 8.39 -2.75 -3.35
N SER A 186 7.57 -2.21 -4.26
CA SER A 186 6.80 -0.97 -4.01
C SER A 186 5.65 -1.18 -3.01
N GLY A 187 5.30 -2.43 -2.69
CA GLY A 187 4.47 -2.81 -1.54
C GLY A 187 3.02 -3.18 -1.84
N GLY A 188 2.70 -3.59 -3.06
CA GLY A 188 1.43 -4.27 -3.39
C GLY A 188 1.55 -5.78 -3.21
N GLU A 189 0.49 -6.45 -2.77
CA GLU A 189 0.49 -7.90 -2.54
C GLU A 189 0.08 -8.65 -3.83
N VAL A 190 0.92 -9.56 -4.33
CA VAL A 190 0.59 -10.33 -5.55
C VAL A 190 0.15 -11.75 -5.21
N GLY A 191 -1.11 -12.09 -5.50
CA GLY A 191 -1.70 -13.40 -5.21
C GLY A 191 -2.94 -13.73 -6.03
N ARG A 192 -3.25 -15.02 -6.19
CA ARG A 192 -4.51 -15.48 -6.81
C ARG A 192 -5.69 -15.23 -5.87
N LEU A 193 -6.91 -15.30 -6.38
CA LEU A 193 -8.10 -15.22 -5.53
C LEU A 193 -8.22 -16.49 -4.67
N ASN A 194 -7.83 -16.39 -3.39
CA ASN A 194 -7.97 -17.48 -2.43
C ASN A 194 -9.34 -17.41 -1.74
N LEU A 195 -10.27 -18.26 -2.20
CA LEU A 195 -11.58 -18.41 -1.58
C LEU A 195 -11.47 -19.27 -0.32
N PHE A 196 -11.00 -18.63 0.76
CA PHE A 196 -11.05 -19.09 2.15
C PHE A 196 -10.47 -20.50 2.38
N GLY A 197 -9.30 -20.79 1.80
CA GLY A 197 -8.57 -22.05 1.98
C GLY A 197 -8.91 -23.15 0.96
N GLY A 198 -9.75 -22.84 -0.04
CA GLY A 198 -9.93 -23.68 -1.22
C GLY A 198 -8.73 -23.67 -2.16
N GLN A 199 -8.85 -24.38 -3.28
CA GLN A 199 -7.90 -24.28 -4.39
C GLN A 199 -7.86 -22.85 -4.92
N GLU A 200 -6.67 -22.29 -5.17
CA GLU A 200 -6.51 -20.95 -5.71
C GLU A 200 -7.22 -20.79 -7.07
N VAL A 201 -7.98 -19.70 -7.26
CA VAL A 201 -8.81 -19.51 -8.46
C VAL A 201 -8.36 -18.30 -9.28
N GLY A 202 -8.24 -18.50 -10.59
CA GLY A 202 -7.98 -17.43 -11.56
C GLY A 202 -6.50 -17.00 -11.66
N PRO A 203 -6.22 -15.94 -12.44
CA PRO A 203 -4.86 -15.41 -12.58
C PRO A 203 -4.34 -14.77 -11.30
N LEU A 204 -3.02 -14.59 -11.21
CA LEU A 204 -2.40 -13.71 -10.22
C LEU A 204 -2.92 -12.27 -10.35
N ARG A 205 -3.15 -11.63 -9.20
CA ARG A 205 -3.68 -10.26 -9.08
C ARG A 205 -2.88 -9.47 -8.05
N CYS A 206 -2.80 -8.15 -8.22
CA CYS A 206 -2.30 -7.23 -7.20
C CYS A 206 -3.43 -6.86 -6.24
N TRP A 207 -3.10 -6.76 -4.95
CA TRP A 207 -4.01 -6.40 -3.86
C TRP A 207 -3.44 -5.24 -3.03
N PRO A 208 -4.28 -4.30 -2.55
CA PRO A 208 -5.71 -4.13 -2.84
C PRO A 208 -6.04 -3.86 -4.33
N GLY A 209 -7.33 -3.78 -4.65
CA GLY A 209 -7.86 -3.56 -6.02
C GLY A 209 -8.16 -4.84 -6.81
N GLY A 210 -7.25 -5.81 -6.80
CA GLY A 210 -7.46 -7.12 -7.47
C GLY A 210 -7.14 -7.11 -8.98
N LEU A 211 -6.30 -6.20 -9.46
CA LEU A 211 -5.94 -6.03 -10.88
C LEU A 211 -4.99 -7.14 -11.38
N CYS A 212 -5.17 -7.65 -12.61
CA CYS A 212 -4.27 -8.67 -13.21
C CYS A 212 -2.97 -8.09 -13.78
N LEU A 213 -2.92 -6.78 -13.97
CA LEU A 213 -1.86 -6.03 -14.64
C LEU A 213 -0.90 -5.39 -13.62
N SER A 214 0.31 -5.09 -14.06
CA SER A 214 1.30 -4.32 -13.30
C SER A 214 1.52 -2.90 -13.85
N ARG A 215 1.05 -2.60 -15.06
CA ARG A 215 1.17 -1.30 -15.74
C ARG A 215 -0.10 -0.95 -16.49
N SER A 216 -0.56 0.29 -16.36
CA SER A 216 -1.74 0.87 -17.00
C SER A 216 -1.71 2.40 -16.88
N ILE A 217 -2.72 3.10 -17.40
CA ILE A 217 -3.02 4.50 -17.05
C ILE A 217 -4.32 4.49 -16.22
N GLY A 218 -4.33 5.15 -15.06
CA GLY A 218 -5.46 5.12 -14.11
C GLY A 218 -5.19 4.27 -12.87
N ASP A 219 -6.12 3.38 -12.49
CA ASP A 219 -5.97 2.38 -11.41
C ASP A 219 -5.50 2.93 -10.04
N MET A 220 -5.87 4.19 -9.73
CA MET A 220 -5.46 4.90 -8.52
C MET A 220 -5.99 4.26 -7.21
N ASP A 221 -7.07 3.49 -7.30
CA ASP A 221 -7.63 2.68 -6.21
C ASP A 221 -6.90 1.35 -5.99
N VAL A 222 -6.24 0.81 -7.02
CA VAL A 222 -5.34 -0.34 -6.94
C VAL A 222 -4.02 0.08 -6.30
N GLY A 223 -3.46 1.22 -6.72
CA GLY A 223 -2.34 1.91 -6.05
C GLY A 223 -1.16 2.26 -6.95
N GLU A 224 -0.34 3.23 -6.52
CA GLU A 224 0.78 3.85 -7.28
C GLU A 224 1.90 2.90 -7.74
N TYR A 225 1.91 1.64 -7.30
CA TYR A 225 2.78 0.59 -7.84
C TYR A 225 2.30 0.03 -9.19
N ILE A 226 1.08 0.36 -9.63
CA ILE A 226 0.64 0.19 -11.01
C ILE A 226 1.13 1.41 -11.80
N VAL A 227 2.07 1.22 -12.72
CA VAL A 227 2.84 2.34 -13.30
C VAL A 227 2.52 2.61 -14.79
N PRO A 228 2.33 3.88 -15.20
CA PRO A 228 2.10 4.29 -16.58
C PRO A 228 3.39 4.37 -17.41
N ILE A 229 4.37 3.49 -17.17
CA ILE A 229 5.70 3.57 -17.78
C ILE A 229 5.81 2.50 -18.87
N PRO A 230 5.68 2.87 -20.17
CA PRO A 230 5.54 1.89 -21.24
C PRO A 230 6.83 1.13 -21.53
N HIS A 231 6.74 -0.16 -21.82
CA HIS A 231 7.74 -0.82 -22.67
C HIS A 231 7.74 -0.09 -24.03
N VAL A 232 8.93 0.26 -24.53
CA VAL A 232 9.06 0.99 -25.81
C VAL A 232 10.06 0.28 -26.71
N LYS A 233 9.62 -0.05 -27.94
CA LYS A 233 10.44 -0.68 -28.97
C LYS A 233 10.34 0.07 -30.30
N GLN A 234 11.49 0.37 -30.90
CA GLN A 234 11.61 1.00 -32.21
C GLN A 234 12.32 0.05 -33.18
N VAL A 235 11.65 -0.23 -34.30
CA VAL A 235 12.17 -1.07 -35.38
C VAL A 235 12.09 -0.34 -36.72
N LYS A 236 12.96 -0.74 -37.64
CA LYS A 236 13.03 -0.24 -39.01
C LYS A 236 12.85 -1.41 -39.97
N LEU A 237 11.80 -1.32 -40.77
CA LEU A 237 11.45 -2.34 -41.75
C LEU A 237 12.35 -2.24 -42.97
N SER A 238 12.59 -3.38 -43.62
CA SER A 238 13.10 -3.38 -44.99
C SER A 238 12.08 -2.77 -45.96
N ASN A 239 12.55 -2.29 -47.11
CA ASN A 239 11.72 -1.74 -48.19
C ASN A 239 10.74 -2.76 -48.82
N ALA A 240 10.63 -3.99 -48.31
CA ALA A 240 9.53 -4.91 -48.61
C ALA A 240 8.24 -4.56 -47.84
N GLY A 241 8.33 -3.79 -46.75
CA GLY A 241 7.21 -3.46 -45.88
C GLY A 241 6.72 -4.66 -45.05
N GLY A 242 5.50 -4.56 -44.53
CA GLY A 242 4.92 -5.56 -43.64
C GLY A 242 3.51 -5.17 -43.17
N ARG A 243 2.96 -5.97 -42.26
CA ARG A 243 1.64 -5.76 -41.65
C ARG A 243 1.75 -5.75 -40.13
N LEU A 244 1.21 -4.71 -39.51
CA LEU A 244 1.01 -4.65 -38.06
C LEU A 244 -0.39 -5.14 -37.70
N ILE A 245 -0.49 -5.81 -36.55
CA ILE A 245 -1.76 -6.19 -35.92
C ILE A 245 -1.67 -5.73 -34.46
N ILE A 246 -2.57 -4.82 -34.07
CA ILE A 246 -2.67 -4.24 -32.72
C ILE A 246 -4.05 -4.64 -32.18
N ALA A 247 -4.12 -5.22 -30.99
CA ALA A 247 -5.41 -5.65 -30.42
C ALA A 247 -5.43 -5.76 -28.89
N SER A 248 -6.63 -5.68 -28.31
CA SER A 248 -6.97 -5.94 -26.90
C SER A 248 -6.85 -7.42 -26.51
N ASP A 249 -6.85 -7.71 -25.21
CA ASP A 249 -6.53 -9.05 -24.69
C ASP A 249 -7.53 -10.14 -25.15
N GLY A 250 -8.80 -9.76 -25.35
CA GLY A 250 -9.86 -10.62 -25.87
C GLY A 250 -9.63 -11.17 -27.28
N ILE A 251 -8.66 -10.63 -28.03
CA ILE A 251 -8.12 -11.26 -29.25
C ILE A 251 -7.02 -12.27 -28.92
N TRP A 252 -6.08 -11.92 -28.04
CA TRP A 252 -4.86 -12.70 -27.79
C TRP A 252 -5.06 -13.91 -26.88
N ASP A 253 -6.01 -13.84 -25.94
CA ASP A 253 -6.46 -15.00 -25.16
C ASP A 253 -7.26 -16.00 -26.03
N ALA A 254 -7.81 -15.53 -27.16
CA ALA A 254 -8.57 -16.35 -28.10
C ALA A 254 -7.72 -16.88 -29.27
N LEU A 255 -6.61 -16.23 -29.62
CA LEU A 255 -5.79 -16.49 -30.82
C LEU A 255 -4.29 -16.26 -30.58
N SER A 256 -3.45 -17.23 -30.97
CA SER A 256 -2.00 -17.02 -31.00
C SER A 256 -1.58 -16.02 -32.09
N ASN A 257 -0.40 -15.44 -31.94
CA ASN A 257 0.20 -14.48 -32.87
C ASN A 257 0.22 -15.01 -34.32
N GLU A 258 0.57 -16.29 -34.50
CA GLU A 258 0.61 -16.97 -35.80
C GLU A 258 -0.80 -17.22 -36.35
N ALA A 259 -1.78 -17.49 -35.48
CA ALA A 259 -3.16 -17.72 -35.89
C ALA A 259 -3.83 -16.43 -36.37
N ALA A 260 -3.57 -15.30 -35.68
CA ALA A 260 -4.02 -13.97 -36.09
C ALA A 260 -3.36 -13.56 -37.42
N ALA A 261 -2.03 -13.59 -37.50
CA ALA A 261 -1.31 -13.25 -38.73
C ALA A 261 -1.74 -14.12 -39.92
N LYS A 262 -1.86 -15.44 -39.74
CA LYS A 262 -2.33 -16.36 -40.79
C LYS A 262 -3.77 -16.09 -41.23
N ALA A 263 -4.64 -15.59 -40.34
CA ALA A 263 -5.99 -15.14 -40.73
C ALA A 263 -5.94 -13.83 -41.54
N CYS A 264 -5.00 -12.94 -41.26
CA CYS A 264 -4.82 -11.72 -42.02
C CYS A 264 -4.21 -11.94 -43.42
N ARG A 265 -3.19 -12.81 -43.56
CA ARG A 265 -2.40 -12.97 -44.79
C ARG A 265 -3.27 -13.16 -46.05
N GLY A 266 -3.03 -12.32 -47.05
CA GLY A 266 -3.76 -12.32 -48.34
C GLY A 266 -5.08 -11.54 -48.36
N LEU A 267 -5.56 -11.01 -47.22
CA LEU A 267 -6.72 -10.12 -47.16
C LEU A 267 -6.28 -8.64 -47.04
N PRO A 268 -7.06 -7.67 -47.54
CA PRO A 268 -6.90 -6.25 -47.19
C PRO A 268 -7.08 -6.02 -45.69
N ALA A 269 -6.38 -5.04 -45.10
CA ALA A 269 -6.41 -4.73 -43.66
C ALA A 269 -7.83 -4.70 -43.04
N GLU A 270 -8.78 -4.04 -43.71
CA GLU A 270 -10.19 -3.93 -43.28
C GLU A 270 -10.94 -5.28 -43.21
N LEU A 271 -10.63 -6.24 -44.10
CA LEU A 271 -11.18 -7.58 -44.03
C LEU A 271 -10.38 -8.48 -43.08
N ALA A 272 -9.08 -8.21 -42.93
CA ALA A 272 -8.21 -8.91 -41.99
C ALA A 272 -8.63 -8.66 -40.53
N ALA A 273 -8.81 -7.39 -40.12
CA ALA A 273 -9.28 -7.04 -38.78
C ALA A 273 -10.63 -7.69 -38.45
N LYS A 274 -11.58 -7.61 -39.39
CA LYS A 274 -12.92 -8.23 -39.26
C LYS A 274 -12.87 -9.75 -39.19
N LEU A 275 -11.90 -10.40 -39.85
CA LEU A 275 -11.72 -11.85 -39.76
C LEU A 275 -11.06 -12.27 -38.43
N VAL A 276 -10.09 -11.51 -37.91
CA VAL A 276 -9.46 -11.75 -36.60
C VAL A 276 -10.50 -11.70 -35.49
N VAL A 277 -11.27 -10.61 -35.37
CA VAL A 277 -12.39 -10.48 -34.41
C VAL A 277 -13.40 -11.62 -34.58
N LYS A 278 -13.81 -11.92 -35.81
CA LYS A 278 -14.74 -13.03 -36.11
C LYS A 278 -14.14 -14.42 -35.85
N GLN A 279 -12.83 -14.57 -35.67
CA GLN A 279 -12.20 -15.83 -35.30
C GLN A 279 -12.06 -15.95 -33.79
N ALA A 280 -11.70 -14.87 -33.08
CA ALA A 280 -11.69 -14.80 -31.62
C ALA A 280 -13.08 -15.08 -31.02
N LEU A 281 -14.14 -14.47 -31.58
CA LEU A 281 -15.54 -14.66 -31.19
C LEU A 281 -16.09 -16.10 -31.37
N LYS A 282 -15.31 -17.04 -31.93
CA LYS A 282 -15.67 -18.47 -31.98
C LYS A 282 -15.17 -19.25 -30.77
N THR A 283 -14.23 -18.69 -29.99
CA THR A 283 -13.68 -19.34 -28.80
C THR A 283 -14.72 -19.31 -27.68
N SER A 284 -15.16 -20.49 -27.25
CA SER A 284 -16.19 -20.64 -26.22
C SER A 284 -15.68 -20.15 -24.87
N GLY A 285 -16.37 -19.18 -24.29
CA GLY A 285 -16.06 -18.65 -22.95
C GLY A 285 -15.38 -17.29 -22.92
N LEU A 286 -15.05 -16.69 -24.08
CA LEU A 286 -14.58 -15.30 -24.17
C LEU A 286 -15.60 -14.35 -23.51
N LYS A 287 -15.17 -13.51 -22.56
CA LYS A 287 -16.06 -12.64 -21.76
C LYS A 287 -15.95 -11.15 -22.06
N ASP A 288 -14.80 -10.71 -22.53
CA ASP A 288 -14.50 -9.29 -22.70
C ASP A 288 -14.78 -8.76 -24.11
N ASP A 289 -14.53 -7.47 -24.26
CA ASP A 289 -14.54 -6.78 -25.54
C ASP A 289 -13.46 -7.37 -26.48
N THR A 290 -13.52 -6.97 -27.75
CA THR A 290 -12.51 -7.34 -28.74
C THR A 290 -12.33 -6.17 -29.68
N THR A 291 -11.11 -5.67 -29.82
CA THR A 291 -10.74 -4.61 -30.74
C THR A 291 -9.45 -4.99 -31.45
N CYS A 292 -9.43 -4.78 -32.76
CA CYS A 292 -8.30 -5.12 -33.61
C CYS A 292 -8.12 -4.03 -34.68
N VAL A 293 -6.92 -3.47 -34.75
CA VAL A 293 -6.46 -2.54 -35.79
C VAL A 293 -5.36 -3.24 -36.59
N VAL A 294 -5.53 -3.32 -37.90
CA VAL A 294 -4.55 -3.89 -38.83
C VAL A 294 -4.01 -2.77 -39.72
N VAL A 295 -2.69 -2.70 -39.90
CA VAL A 295 -2.03 -1.66 -40.71
C VAL A 295 -1.04 -2.30 -41.69
N ASP A 296 -1.28 -2.11 -42.98
CA ASP A 296 -0.38 -2.48 -44.07
C ASP A 296 0.60 -1.33 -44.33
N ILE A 297 1.89 -1.62 -44.26
CA ILE A 297 2.98 -0.71 -44.65
C ILE A 297 3.47 -1.17 -46.02
N ILE A 298 3.01 -0.52 -47.09
CA ILE A 298 3.18 -0.99 -48.48
C ILE A 298 4.26 -0.18 -49.19
N PRO A 299 5.28 -0.81 -49.83
CA PRO A 299 6.28 -0.11 -50.61
C PRO A 299 5.68 0.68 -51.79
N SER A 300 6.26 1.84 -52.10
CA SER A 300 5.73 2.79 -53.09
C SER A 300 5.62 2.20 -54.51
N ASP A 301 6.54 1.29 -54.88
CA ASP A 301 6.54 0.53 -56.13
C ASP A 301 5.26 -0.29 -56.39
N HIS A 302 4.52 -0.70 -55.35
CA HIS A 302 3.45 -1.72 -55.44
C HIS A 302 2.04 -1.18 -55.68
N LEU A 303 1.88 0.07 -56.14
CA LEU A 303 0.55 0.68 -56.36
C LEU A 303 -0.15 0.26 -57.67
N THR A 304 0.47 -0.56 -58.53
CA THR A 304 -0.07 -0.99 -59.84
C THR A 304 -0.85 -2.32 -59.79
N SER A 305 -2.16 -2.21 -59.50
CA SER A 305 -3.28 -3.08 -59.94
C SER A 305 -3.12 -4.62 -60.04
N PRO A 306 -3.82 -5.41 -59.19
CA PRO A 306 -4.06 -6.83 -59.46
C PRO A 306 -5.27 -7.03 -60.40
N GLN A 307 -5.02 -7.46 -61.64
CA GLN A 307 -6.11 -7.98 -62.50
C GLN A 307 -6.64 -9.33 -62.00
N LEU A 308 -7.96 -9.54 -62.10
CA LEU A 308 -8.58 -10.84 -61.82
C LEU A 308 -8.27 -11.86 -62.92
N SER A 309 -7.98 -13.09 -62.54
CA SER A 309 -8.36 -14.26 -63.34
C SER A 309 -8.69 -15.48 -62.45
N PRO A 310 -9.85 -16.14 -62.62
CA PRO A 310 -10.22 -17.32 -61.84
C PRO A 310 -9.87 -18.63 -62.55
N LYS A 311 -9.45 -19.66 -61.79
CA LYS A 311 -9.43 -21.06 -62.25
C LYS A 311 -10.09 -21.98 -61.21
N LYS A 312 -10.81 -22.99 -61.70
CA LYS A 312 -11.74 -23.82 -60.92
C LYS A 312 -11.09 -25.12 -60.40
N ASN A 313 -11.59 -25.55 -59.24
CA ASN A 313 -11.78 -26.93 -58.74
C ASN A 313 -10.91 -28.09 -59.28
N HIS A 314 -10.44 -28.94 -58.37
CA HIS A 314 -11.02 -30.29 -58.25
C HIS A 314 -10.83 -30.91 -56.86
N ASN A 315 -11.85 -31.64 -56.38
CA ASN A 315 -11.83 -32.38 -55.10
C ASN A 315 -11.19 -33.76 -55.26
N LYS A 316 -10.47 -34.24 -54.22
CA LYS A 316 -10.76 -35.52 -53.53
C LYS A 316 -9.95 -35.70 -52.23
N LEU A 317 -10.22 -36.80 -51.51
CA LEU A 317 -10.03 -36.97 -50.06
C LEU A 317 -9.34 -38.31 -49.74
N LYS A 318 -8.51 -38.35 -48.67
CA LYS A 318 -8.31 -39.40 -47.63
C LYS A 318 -6.86 -39.85 -47.35
N SER A 319 -6.47 -39.77 -46.06
CA SER A 319 -5.70 -40.78 -45.28
C SER A 319 -4.22 -41.05 -45.65
N LEU A 320 -3.31 -41.57 -44.79
CA LEU A 320 -3.28 -41.85 -43.34
C LEU A 320 -1.82 -42.06 -42.84
N PHE A 321 -1.60 -42.13 -41.52
CA PHE A 321 -0.43 -42.65 -40.76
C PHE A 321 0.96 -41.92 -40.80
N ARG A 322 1.37 -41.44 -39.60
CA ARG A 322 2.54 -41.88 -38.76
C ARG A 322 3.72 -42.55 -39.51
N ARG A 323 5.01 -42.25 -39.23
CA ARG A 323 5.70 -42.05 -37.93
C ARG A 323 7.13 -41.44 -38.13
N ARG A 324 7.82 -41.02 -37.05
CA ARG A 324 9.20 -40.43 -37.05
C ARG A 324 10.33 -41.41 -37.45
N SER A 325 11.43 -40.84 -37.98
CA SER A 325 12.83 -41.23 -37.69
C SER A 325 13.71 -39.96 -37.60
N HIS A 326 15.01 -40.09 -37.27
CA HIS A 326 15.92 -38.95 -36.98
C HIS A 326 17.35 -39.23 -37.50
N SER A 327 18.19 -38.18 -37.55
CA SER A 327 19.64 -38.17 -37.88
C SER A 327 20.02 -38.40 -39.37
N SER A 328 21.14 -37.88 -39.92
CA SER A 328 22.02 -36.75 -39.52
C SER A 328 23.00 -36.41 -40.68
N VAL A 329 23.91 -35.43 -40.46
CA VAL A 329 24.99 -34.97 -41.38
C VAL A 329 24.50 -34.10 -42.56
N GLY A 330 25.13 -32.98 -42.94
CA GLY A 330 26.30 -32.30 -42.37
C GLY A 330 26.51 -30.87 -42.92
N LYS A 331 27.52 -30.15 -42.42
CA LYS A 331 27.82 -28.74 -42.77
C LYS A 331 28.27 -28.56 -44.23
N LEU A 332 27.79 -27.50 -44.89
CA LEU A 332 28.66 -26.46 -45.45
C LEU A 332 27.91 -25.13 -45.57
N GLY A 333 28.62 -24.00 -45.58
CA GLY A 333 28.02 -22.67 -45.40
C GLY A 333 27.86 -21.84 -46.67
N GLY A 334 26.83 -21.01 -46.71
CA GLY A 334 26.66 -19.91 -47.67
C GLY A 334 25.75 -18.83 -47.07
N LYS A 335 26.20 -17.57 -47.03
CA LYS A 335 25.39 -16.45 -46.54
C LYS A 335 24.35 -16.07 -47.61
N SER A 336 23.15 -16.62 -47.51
CA SER A 336 21.97 -16.00 -48.14
C SER A 336 21.50 -14.86 -47.26
N ALA A 337 21.40 -13.64 -47.80
CA ALA A 337 20.69 -12.57 -47.11
C ALA A 337 19.18 -12.93 -47.07
N SER A 338 18.54 -12.79 -45.91
CA SER A 338 17.12 -13.07 -45.74
C SER A 338 16.27 -11.93 -46.28
N ILE A 339 15.37 -12.26 -47.21
CA ILE A 339 14.35 -11.33 -47.68
C ILE A 339 13.34 -11.14 -46.53
N GLY A 340 13.28 -9.93 -45.96
CA GLY A 340 12.38 -9.58 -44.86
C GLY A 340 13.05 -9.10 -43.57
N SER A 341 14.38 -9.00 -43.51
CA SER A 341 15.11 -8.54 -42.31
C SER A 341 14.58 -7.21 -41.74
N VAL A 342 14.27 -7.21 -40.45
CA VAL A 342 13.94 -6.02 -39.66
C VAL A 342 15.17 -5.61 -38.85
N GLU A 343 15.42 -4.31 -38.75
CA GLU A 343 16.51 -3.71 -37.98
C GLU A 343 15.94 -3.13 -36.68
N GLU A 344 16.39 -3.62 -35.52
CA GLU A 344 16.01 -3.08 -34.22
C GLU A 344 16.86 -1.84 -33.92
N LEU A 345 16.22 -0.72 -33.60
CA LEU A 345 16.88 0.57 -33.37
C LEU A 345 16.97 0.93 -31.88
N PHE A 346 15.96 0.53 -31.10
CA PHE A 346 15.86 0.81 -29.67
C PHE A 346 14.87 -0.19 -29.04
N GLU A 347 15.19 -0.70 -27.86
CA GLU A 347 14.23 -1.35 -26.96
C GLU A 347 14.58 -0.98 -25.52
N GLU A 348 13.57 -0.60 -24.75
CA GLU A 348 13.70 -0.34 -23.31
C GLU A 348 12.40 -0.72 -22.58
N GLY A 349 12.55 -1.55 -21.55
CA GLY A 349 11.47 -2.12 -20.76
C GLY A 349 11.35 -1.55 -19.35
N SER A 350 12.40 -0.90 -18.83
CA SER A 350 12.47 -0.51 -17.40
C SER A 350 11.26 0.31 -16.93
N ALA A 351 10.74 -0.06 -15.77
CA ALA A 351 9.67 0.63 -15.08
C ALA A 351 10.15 1.84 -14.25
N MET A 352 11.46 2.09 -14.16
CA MET A 352 12.03 3.14 -13.30
C MET A 352 12.15 4.45 -14.07
N LEU A 353 11.41 5.48 -13.66
CA LEU A 353 11.31 6.74 -14.38
C LEU A 353 12.66 7.50 -14.43
N GLU A 354 13.51 7.38 -13.42
CA GLU A 354 14.87 7.96 -13.47
C GLU A 354 15.73 7.37 -14.61
N GLU A 355 15.66 6.05 -14.82
CA GLU A 355 16.38 5.37 -15.90
C GLU A 355 15.84 5.80 -17.26
N ARG A 356 14.51 5.82 -17.41
CA ARG A 356 13.81 6.17 -18.66
C ARG A 356 13.96 7.64 -19.07
N LEU A 357 14.22 8.55 -18.13
CA LEU A 357 14.51 9.95 -18.45
C LEU A 357 16.01 10.21 -18.68
N GLY A 358 16.90 9.49 -18.00
CA GLY A 358 18.32 9.37 -18.34
C GLY A 358 19.19 10.59 -17.99
N ARG A 359 20.44 10.31 -17.56
CA ARG A 359 21.44 11.35 -17.19
C ARG A 359 22.26 11.88 -18.38
N ASN A 360 22.18 11.26 -19.57
CA ASN A 360 23.04 11.55 -20.72
C ASN A 360 22.25 11.93 -21.98
N LEU A 361 22.15 13.24 -22.26
CA LEU A 361 21.81 13.76 -23.59
C LEU A 361 22.43 15.16 -23.74
N SER A 362 23.43 15.30 -24.61
CA SER A 362 24.19 16.54 -24.81
C SER A 362 23.46 17.51 -25.74
N LEU A 363 22.27 17.96 -25.31
CA LEU A 363 21.53 19.02 -25.98
C LEU A 363 22.29 20.34 -25.81
N LYS A 364 22.84 20.86 -26.92
CA LYS A 364 23.65 22.08 -26.94
C LYS A 364 22.78 23.30 -26.64
N ALA A 365 23.03 23.91 -25.48
CA ALA A 365 22.82 25.33 -25.18
C ALA A 365 21.53 25.98 -25.74
N VAL A 366 20.42 25.82 -25.01
CA VAL A 366 19.34 26.81 -25.01
C VAL A 366 19.23 27.39 -23.60
N SER A 367 19.38 28.70 -23.47
CA SER A 367 19.23 29.43 -22.21
C SER A 367 17.74 29.62 -21.91
N ALA A 368 17.16 28.68 -21.17
CA ALA A 368 15.76 28.64 -20.79
C ALA A 368 15.60 28.36 -19.27
N PRO A 369 14.47 28.72 -18.64
CA PRO A 369 14.18 28.35 -17.26
C PRO A 369 14.10 26.82 -17.04
N PHE A 370 14.04 26.40 -15.77
CA PHE A 370 13.94 24.99 -15.39
C PHE A 370 12.57 24.39 -15.78
N ARG A 371 12.45 23.96 -17.05
CA ARG A 371 11.25 23.32 -17.59
C ARG A 371 11.13 21.86 -17.16
N CYS A 372 9.99 21.46 -16.63
CA CYS A 372 9.77 20.10 -16.14
C CYS A 372 9.70 19.07 -17.29
N ALA A 373 10.51 18.03 -17.24
CA ALA A 373 10.67 17.03 -18.31
C ALA A 373 9.38 16.28 -18.72
N ILE A 374 8.44 16.11 -17.78
CA ILE A 374 7.13 15.46 -17.99
C ILE A 374 6.02 16.51 -18.10
N CYS A 375 5.83 17.30 -17.04
CA CYS A 375 4.74 18.28 -16.96
C CYS A 375 4.85 19.40 -18.04
N GLN A 376 6.06 19.69 -18.54
CA GLN A 376 6.39 20.71 -19.57
C GLN A 376 6.10 22.18 -19.19
N VAL A 377 6.01 22.42 -17.87
CA VAL A 377 5.81 23.74 -17.24
C VAL A 377 7.17 24.29 -16.76
N ASP A 378 7.38 25.61 -16.93
CA ASP A 378 8.54 26.36 -16.44
C ASP A 378 8.35 26.83 -14.98
N GLN A 379 9.44 27.05 -14.24
CA GLN A 379 9.38 27.74 -12.94
C GLN A 379 10.03 29.13 -12.99
N GLU A 380 9.33 30.09 -12.37
CA GLU A 380 9.90 31.34 -11.85
C GLU A 380 10.98 31.05 -10.78
N PRO A 381 12.03 31.87 -10.65
CA PRO A 381 13.05 31.68 -9.61
C PRO A 381 12.47 31.99 -8.21
N PHE A 382 12.56 31.05 -7.28
CA PHE A 382 12.14 31.25 -5.88
C PHE A 382 13.34 31.23 -4.93
N GLU A 383 13.64 32.36 -4.31
CA GLU A 383 14.73 32.51 -3.33
C GLU A 383 14.32 31.99 -1.95
N ASP A 384 14.63 30.73 -1.62
CA ASP A 384 14.65 30.29 -0.20
C ASP A 384 15.59 29.10 0.12
N LEU A 385 16.31 28.53 -0.87
CA LEU A 385 17.15 27.34 -0.66
C LEU A 385 18.64 27.65 -0.38
N MET A 386 18.92 28.76 0.32
CA MET A 386 20.29 29.24 0.62
C MET A 386 20.54 29.47 2.12
N ARG A 387 19.70 28.90 3.00
CA ARG A 387 19.80 29.10 4.45
C ARG A 387 19.60 27.83 5.29
N ASP A 388 20.49 26.86 5.09
CA ASP A 388 21.07 26.11 6.22
C ASP A 388 22.38 25.40 5.82
N ASN A 389 23.51 25.83 6.41
CA ASN A 389 24.72 25.01 6.53
C ASN A 389 25.74 25.65 7.51
N GLY A 390 25.58 25.33 8.79
CA GLY A 390 26.41 25.81 9.90
C GLY A 390 27.71 25.01 10.12
N GLY A 391 28.59 24.95 9.13
CA GLY A 391 29.98 24.49 9.30
C GLY A 391 30.29 23.04 8.88
N GLY A 392 31.45 22.86 8.23
CA GLY A 392 31.95 21.55 7.81
C GLY A 392 32.70 21.61 6.46
N TYR A 393 33.97 22.02 6.46
CA TYR A 393 34.81 21.91 5.26
C TYR A 393 35.09 20.42 4.97
N CYS A 394 34.50 19.88 3.90
CA CYS A 394 34.83 18.56 3.38
C CYS A 394 35.38 18.67 1.95
N SER A 395 36.62 18.22 1.76
CA SER A 395 37.39 18.43 0.53
C SER A 395 37.08 17.37 -0.52
N SER A 396 36.04 17.59 -1.34
CA SER A 396 35.80 16.85 -2.59
C SER A 396 35.00 17.72 -3.58
N PRO A 397 35.21 17.58 -4.91
CA PRO A 397 34.47 18.37 -5.89
C PRO A 397 32.99 17.96 -5.89
N CYS A 398 32.12 18.90 -5.51
CA CYS A 398 30.67 18.71 -5.60
C CYS A 398 30.28 18.54 -7.08
N ALA A 399 29.70 17.38 -7.42
CA ALA A 399 29.34 17.07 -8.80
C ALA A 399 28.07 17.83 -9.23
N PRO A 400 28.13 18.68 -10.27
CA PRO A 400 26.93 19.18 -10.91
C PRO A 400 26.25 18.08 -11.74
N TRP A 401 24.98 18.31 -12.11
CA TRP A 401 24.12 17.48 -12.98
C TRP A 401 23.54 16.21 -12.34
N GLY A 402 22.27 16.30 -11.91
CA GLY A 402 21.45 15.17 -11.48
C GLY A 402 20.14 15.09 -12.28
N GLY A 403 20.20 14.50 -13.48
CA GLY A 403 19.03 14.25 -14.34
C GLY A 403 18.38 15.50 -14.96
N PRO A 404 17.33 15.33 -15.78
CA PRO A 404 16.49 16.42 -16.25
C PRO A 404 15.52 16.88 -15.14
N TYR A 405 15.25 18.19 -15.07
CA TYR A 405 14.45 18.76 -13.98
C TYR A 405 13.01 18.23 -13.94
N LEU A 406 12.53 17.90 -12.73
CA LEU A 406 11.14 17.57 -12.41
C LEU A 406 10.60 18.55 -11.37
N CYS A 407 9.44 19.16 -11.67
CA CYS A 407 8.69 19.98 -10.72
C CYS A 407 8.06 19.11 -9.61
N LEU A 408 7.51 19.75 -8.57
CA LEU A 408 7.09 19.06 -7.35
C LEU A 408 6.10 17.91 -7.58
N ASP A 409 5.06 18.10 -8.39
CA ASP A 409 4.05 17.06 -8.66
C ASP A 409 4.63 15.91 -9.48
N CYS A 410 5.31 16.23 -10.60
CA CYS A 410 5.99 15.25 -11.43
C CYS A 410 7.11 14.49 -10.68
N ARG A 411 7.68 15.08 -9.60
CA ARG A 411 8.60 14.41 -8.67
C ARG A 411 7.88 13.52 -7.66
N LYS A 412 6.82 14.00 -6.99
CA LYS A 412 6.01 13.17 -6.08
C LYS A 412 5.50 11.90 -6.78
N LYS A 413 5.07 12.02 -8.04
CA LYS A 413 4.67 10.87 -8.87
C LYS A 413 5.83 9.91 -9.12
N LYS A 414 7.02 10.42 -9.50
CA LYS A 414 8.26 9.63 -9.63
C LYS A 414 8.57 8.86 -8.34
N ASP A 415 8.56 9.57 -7.22
CA ASP A 415 8.86 9.02 -5.90
C ASP A 415 7.84 7.95 -5.49
N ALA A 416 6.54 8.17 -5.71
CA ALA A 416 5.47 7.20 -5.41
C ALA A 416 5.57 5.91 -6.25
N MET A 417 5.76 6.04 -7.58
CA MET A 417 5.90 4.89 -8.49
C MET A 417 7.15 4.04 -8.17
N GLU A 418 8.26 4.70 -7.83
CA GLU A 418 9.54 4.06 -7.48
C GLU A 418 9.63 3.63 -5.99
N GLY A 419 8.52 3.69 -5.24
CA GLY A 419 8.44 3.20 -3.86
C GLY A 419 9.12 4.08 -2.80
N ALA A 420 9.60 5.28 -3.16
CA ALA A 420 10.14 6.24 -2.21
C ALA A 420 9.01 6.79 -1.32
N ILE A 421 9.19 6.66 0.00
CA ILE A 421 8.07 6.60 0.96
C ILE A 421 7.40 7.97 1.20
N ILE A 422 6.48 8.36 0.32
CA ILE A 422 5.39 9.28 0.63
C ILE A 422 4.26 8.43 1.23
N GLY A 423 4.34 8.20 2.55
CA GLY A 423 3.50 7.21 3.23
C GLY A 423 2.00 7.46 3.07
N ALA A 424 1.24 6.43 2.66
CA ALA A 424 -0.18 6.52 2.29
C ALA A 424 -1.11 7.24 3.30
N SER A 425 -0.76 7.25 4.60
CA SER A 425 -1.43 8.06 5.62
C SER A 425 -1.50 9.55 5.27
N THR A 426 -0.56 10.08 4.48
CA THR A 426 -0.62 11.47 4.01
C THR A 426 -1.59 11.67 2.87
N VAL A 427 -1.92 10.68 2.04
CA VAL A 427 -2.85 10.89 0.91
C VAL A 427 -4.27 11.13 1.43
N LEU A 428 -4.74 10.30 2.36
CA LEU A 428 -6.05 10.46 3.00
C LEU A 428 -6.13 11.75 3.84
N VAL A 429 -5.09 12.06 4.63
CA VAL A 429 -5.04 13.30 5.42
C VAL A 429 -4.91 14.54 4.53
N VAL A 430 -4.14 14.51 3.44
CA VAL A 430 -4.01 15.65 2.51
C VAL A 430 -5.27 15.81 1.66
N ALA A 431 -5.99 14.74 1.29
CA ALA A 431 -7.29 14.85 0.62
C ALA A 431 -8.32 15.53 1.54
N VAL A 432 -8.42 15.10 2.80
CA VAL A 432 -9.32 15.70 3.80
C VAL A 432 -8.90 17.14 4.12
N VAL A 433 -7.61 17.41 4.36
CA VAL A 433 -7.11 18.76 4.63
C VAL A 433 -7.26 19.67 3.41
N ALA A 434 -7.03 19.19 2.18
CA ALA A 434 -7.26 19.96 0.97
C ALA A 434 -8.74 20.28 0.77
N ALA A 435 -9.65 19.33 1.01
CA ALA A 435 -11.09 19.59 0.99
C ALA A 435 -11.49 20.65 2.03
N VAL A 436 -11.03 20.51 3.28
CA VAL A 436 -11.28 21.47 4.36
C VAL A 436 -10.67 22.85 4.05
N CYS A 437 -9.47 22.91 3.47
CA CYS A 437 -8.84 24.16 3.06
C CYS A 437 -9.56 24.81 1.88
N VAL A 438 -9.93 24.07 0.83
CA VAL A 438 -10.66 24.61 -0.33
C VAL A 438 -12.04 25.16 0.08
N VAL A 439 -12.74 24.50 1.00
CA VAL A 439 -13.98 25.02 1.61
C VAL A 439 -13.71 26.27 2.46
N SER A 440 -12.60 26.30 3.22
CA SER A 440 -12.27 27.44 4.09
C SER A 440 -11.79 28.69 3.33
N PHE A 441 -10.98 28.53 2.28
CA PHE A 441 -10.37 29.66 1.57
C PHE A 441 -11.31 30.36 0.58
N LYS A 442 -12.40 29.72 0.14
CA LYS A 442 -13.37 30.33 -0.78
C LYS A 442 -14.42 31.22 -0.08
N GLY A 443 -14.37 31.32 1.26
CA GLY A 443 -15.40 31.97 2.08
C GLY A 443 -15.29 33.49 2.25
N ASN A 444 -14.28 34.18 1.71
CA ASN A 444 -14.03 35.59 2.08
C ASN A 444 -13.55 36.53 0.95
N SER A 445 -14.20 36.50 -0.23
CA SER A 445 -14.10 37.59 -1.22
C SER A 445 -15.28 37.62 -2.19
N GLY A 446 -16.18 38.61 -2.07
CA GLY A 446 -17.26 38.82 -3.04
C GLY A 446 -18.45 39.62 -2.48
N LYS A 447 -18.50 40.93 -2.76
CA LYS A 447 -19.72 41.73 -2.63
C LYS A 447 -20.45 41.75 -3.97
N GLY A 448 -21.74 41.41 -3.97
CA GLY A 448 -22.64 41.52 -5.12
C GLY A 448 -24.09 41.35 -4.67
N ASP A 449 -24.99 42.19 -5.17
CA ASP A 449 -26.43 42.15 -4.85
C ASP A 449 -27.18 41.06 -5.63
N GLY A 450 -28.28 40.56 -5.07
CA GLY A 450 -29.17 39.61 -5.72
C GLY A 450 -30.07 38.85 -4.73
N ASP A 451 -31.38 39.05 -4.83
CA ASP A 451 -32.38 38.53 -3.90
C ASP A 451 -32.59 37.01 -4.03
N GLU A 452 -32.51 36.27 -2.92
CA GLU A 452 -33.55 35.34 -2.48
C GLU A 452 -33.23 34.70 -1.11
N ASN A 453 -34.21 34.74 -0.21
CA ASN A 453 -34.05 34.45 1.22
C ASN A 453 -34.17 32.95 1.58
N LEU A 454 -33.26 32.14 1.02
CA LEU A 454 -33.10 30.72 1.35
C LEU A 454 -32.17 30.52 2.55
N SER A 455 -32.64 29.76 3.55
CA SER A 455 -31.91 29.39 4.76
C SER A 455 -30.50 28.85 4.48
N MET A 456 -29.54 29.20 5.33
CA MET A 456 -28.15 28.75 5.25
C MET A 456 -28.03 27.22 5.13
N SER A 457 -28.87 26.46 5.85
CA SER A 457 -28.89 24.99 5.78
C SER A 457 -29.04 24.47 4.35
N VAL A 458 -29.91 25.10 3.54
CA VAL A 458 -30.21 24.64 2.17
C VAL A 458 -29.05 24.93 1.22
N LYS A 459 -28.45 26.13 1.28
CA LYS A 459 -27.29 26.47 0.44
C LYS A 459 -26.09 25.58 0.78
N SER A 460 -25.89 25.24 2.06
CA SER A 460 -24.85 24.29 2.50
C SER A 460 -25.12 22.84 2.08
N VAL A 461 -26.36 22.34 2.19
CA VAL A 461 -26.74 20.99 1.69
C VAL A 461 -26.51 20.88 0.18
N LYS A 462 -26.97 21.86 -0.62
CA LYS A 462 -26.75 21.85 -2.08
C LYS A 462 -25.27 21.85 -2.43
N ALA A 463 -24.45 22.65 -1.75
CA ALA A 463 -23.00 22.70 -1.95
C ALA A 463 -22.33 21.36 -1.61
N PHE A 464 -22.77 20.68 -0.54
CA PHE A 464 -22.25 19.37 -0.15
C PHE A 464 -22.68 18.25 -1.12
N CYS A 465 -23.87 18.33 -1.69
CA CYS A 465 -24.37 17.34 -2.67
C CYS A 465 -23.90 17.56 -4.11
N GLN A 466 -23.27 18.70 -4.44
CA GLN A 466 -22.76 18.94 -5.80
C GLN A 466 -21.81 17.87 -6.36
N PRO A 467 -20.87 17.27 -5.61
CA PRO A 467 -19.99 16.21 -6.11
C PRO A 467 -20.61 14.80 -6.10
N ALA A 468 -21.80 14.59 -5.55
CA ALA A 468 -22.43 13.26 -5.52
C ALA A 468 -23.05 12.89 -6.87
N ASP A 469 -23.07 11.61 -7.24
CA ASP A 469 -23.73 11.14 -8.47
C ASP A 469 -25.25 11.29 -8.39
N TYR A 470 -25.82 10.88 -7.24
CA TYR A 470 -27.26 10.89 -6.97
C TYR A 470 -27.68 12.19 -6.27
N LYS A 471 -27.41 13.34 -6.89
CA LYS A 471 -27.59 14.70 -6.32
C LYS A 471 -28.98 14.92 -5.73
N GLU A 472 -30.03 14.55 -6.45
CA GLU A 472 -31.42 14.71 -6.00
C GLU A 472 -31.73 13.88 -4.75
N THR A 473 -31.21 12.65 -4.68
CA THR A 473 -31.35 11.79 -3.49
C THR A 473 -30.55 12.34 -2.30
N CYS A 474 -29.32 12.80 -2.54
CA CYS A 474 -28.49 13.46 -1.54
C CYS A 474 -29.20 14.70 -0.97
N GLU A 475 -29.64 15.63 -1.83
CA GLU A 475 -30.32 16.85 -1.41
C GLU A 475 -31.66 16.55 -0.72
N ALA A 476 -32.44 15.58 -1.21
CA ALA A 476 -33.75 15.24 -0.63
C ALA A 476 -33.64 14.58 0.75
N GLU A 477 -32.65 13.71 0.99
CA GLU A 477 -32.47 13.07 2.30
C GLU A 477 -31.79 14.01 3.31
N LEU A 478 -30.81 14.81 2.88
CA LEU A 478 -30.19 15.80 3.76
C LEU A 478 -31.12 16.96 4.09
N SER A 479 -31.96 17.43 3.17
CA SER A 479 -32.93 18.49 3.47
C SER A 479 -34.00 18.07 4.49
N LYS A 480 -34.26 16.76 4.63
CA LYS A 480 -35.15 16.21 5.69
C LYS A 480 -34.50 16.22 7.07
N ALA A 481 -33.16 16.15 7.15
CA ALA A 481 -32.43 15.94 8.39
C ALA A 481 -31.59 17.14 8.87
N ALA A 482 -31.19 18.05 7.96
CA ALA A 482 -30.24 19.13 8.25
C ALA A 482 -30.79 20.19 9.21
N GLY A 483 -32.09 20.50 9.17
CA GLY A 483 -32.78 21.39 10.11
C GLY A 483 -31.98 22.64 10.50
N ASN A 484 -31.61 22.72 11.78
CA ASN A 484 -30.87 23.83 12.40
C ASN A 484 -29.33 23.68 12.38
N ALA A 485 -28.76 22.84 11.50
CA ALA A 485 -27.31 22.70 11.35
C ALA A 485 -26.66 24.07 11.06
N SER A 486 -25.85 24.55 12.01
CA SER A 486 -25.34 25.93 12.05
C SER A 486 -23.91 26.07 11.54
N SER A 487 -23.17 24.96 11.59
CA SER A 487 -21.77 24.85 11.22
C SER A 487 -21.51 23.68 10.26
N PRO A 488 -20.39 23.67 9.51
CA PRO A 488 -20.02 22.53 8.66
C PRO A 488 -19.88 21.21 9.43
N SER A 489 -19.47 21.26 10.70
CA SER A 489 -19.40 20.11 11.61
C SER A 489 -20.78 19.57 12.00
N ASP A 490 -21.78 20.43 12.20
CA ASP A 490 -23.16 19.99 12.44
C ASP A 490 -23.73 19.29 11.19
N LEU A 491 -23.44 19.85 10.01
CA LEU A 491 -23.87 19.26 8.75
C LEU A 491 -23.20 17.91 8.51
N ALA A 492 -21.88 17.78 8.76
CA ALA A 492 -21.16 16.51 8.68
C ALA A 492 -21.78 15.43 9.58
N LYS A 493 -22.11 15.75 10.84
CA LYS A 493 -22.80 14.83 11.77
C LYS A 493 -24.16 14.36 11.24
N VAL A 494 -24.93 15.28 10.64
CA VAL A 494 -26.19 14.91 9.96
C VAL A 494 -25.92 14.00 8.76
N ILE A 495 -24.89 14.26 7.96
CA ILE A 495 -24.53 13.42 6.79
C ILE A 495 -24.16 12.00 7.20
N PHE A 496 -23.27 11.83 8.18
CA PHE A 496 -22.90 10.51 8.69
C PHE A 496 -24.09 9.76 9.26
N LYS A 497 -24.96 10.44 10.02
CA LYS A 497 -26.19 9.84 10.54
C LYS A 497 -27.15 9.39 9.43
N VAL A 498 -27.48 10.27 8.47
CA VAL A 498 -28.38 9.94 7.34
C VAL A 498 -27.82 8.77 6.53
N THR A 499 -26.49 8.76 6.30
CA THR A 499 -25.82 7.67 5.60
C THR A 499 -25.90 6.37 6.38
N SER A 500 -25.67 6.39 7.70
CA SER A 500 -25.81 5.22 8.57
C SER A 500 -27.23 4.67 8.59
N ASP A 501 -28.25 5.54 8.75
CA ASP A 501 -29.67 5.15 8.76
C ASP A 501 -30.08 4.50 7.42
N LYS A 502 -29.53 4.96 6.28
CA LYS A 502 -29.76 4.36 4.95
C LYS A 502 -29.04 3.03 4.77
N ILE A 503 -27.78 2.95 5.19
CA ILE A 503 -26.97 1.71 5.16
C ILE A 503 -27.65 0.64 6.03
N HIS A 504 -28.02 0.98 7.26
CA HIS A 504 -28.76 0.09 8.17
C HIS A 504 -30.06 -0.43 7.54
N LYS A 505 -30.84 0.46 6.89
CA LYS A 505 -32.05 0.03 6.19
C LYS A 505 -31.73 -0.96 5.06
N ALA A 506 -30.77 -0.63 4.21
CA ALA A 506 -30.36 -1.49 3.09
C ALA A 506 -29.83 -2.86 3.55
N ILE A 507 -29.12 -2.93 4.69
CA ILE A 507 -28.71 -4.19 5.33
C ILE A 507 -29.94 -4.99 5.78
N SER A 508 -30.86 -4.36 6.52
CA SER A 508 -32.06 -5.03 7.05
C SER A 508 -33.05 -5.53 5.98
N GLU A 509 -32.92 -5.03 4.74
CA GLU A 509 -33.72 -5.44 3.59
C GLU A 509 -32.95 -6.40 2.64
N SER A 510 -31.71 -6.80 2.98
CA SER A 510 -30.81 -7.59 2.12
C SER A 510 -30.60 -9.02 2.63
N ALA A 511 -31.16 -10.00 1.90
CA ALA A 511 -30.98 -11.42 2.18
C ALA A 511 -29.50 -11.87 2.16
N THR A 512 -28.69 -11.31 1.25
CA THR A 512 -27.25 -11.64 1.13
C THR A 512 -26.44 -11.18 2.34
N LEU A 513 -26.90 -10.15 3.07
CA LEU A 513 -26.22 -9.69 4.29
C LEU A 513 -26.64 -10.51 5.53
N GLU A 514 -27.87 -11.04 5.57
CA GLU A 514 -28.25 -12.08 6.54
C GLU A 514 -27.51 -13.42 6.32
N GLU A 515 -27.06 -13.72 5.09
CA GLU A 515 -26.15 -14.84 4.84
C GLU A 515 -24.74 -14.54 5.40
N LEU A 516 -24.16 -13.38 5.06
CA LEU A 516 -22.82 -12.93 5.53
C LEU A 516 -22.70 -12.77 7.04
N LYS A 517 -23.84 -12.56 7.74
CA LYS A 517 -23.99 -12.57 9.21
C LYS A 517 -23.37 -13.79 9.89
N ASN A 518 -23.28 -14.91 9.17
CA ASN A 518 -22.78 -16.19 9.69
C ASN A 518 -21.30 -16.45 9.32
N ASP A 519 -20.61 -15.56 8.60
CA ASP A 519 -19.20 -15.72 8.24
C ASP A 519 -18.26 -15.11 9.33
N PRO A 520 -17.44 -15.92 10.02
CA PRO A 520 -16.57 -15.44 11.10
C PRO A 520 -15.62 -14.31 10.71
N ARG A 521 -15.16 -14.23 9.45
CA ARG A 521 -14.23 -13.15 9.02
C ARG A 521 -14.91 -11.87 8.56
N THR A 522 -16.25 -11.86 8.41
CA THR A 522 -17.01 -10.60 8.40
C THR A 522 -16.96 -9.96 9.78
N SER A 523 -17.16 -10.75 10.85
CA SER A 523 -17.00 -10.27 12.24
C SER A 523 -15.55 -9.86 12.54
N GLY A 524 -14.57 -10.63 12.08
CA GLY A 524 -13.14 -10.30 12.20
C GLY A 524 -12.77 -8.96 11.57
N ALA A 525 -13.10 -8.74 10.29
CA ALA A 525 -12.78 -7.49 9.59
C ALA A 525 -13.46 -6.25 10.21
N LEU A 526 -14.65 -6.41 10.80
CA LEU A 526 -15.30 -5.33 11.56
C LEU A 526 -14.59 -5.05 12.89
N HIS A 527 -14.08 -6.08 13.56
CA HIS A 527 -13.26 -5.90 14.77
C HIS A 527 -11.95 -5.18 14.45
N ASP A 528 -11.24 -5.58 13.39
CA ASP A 528 -10.04 -4.88 12.89
C ASP A 528 -10.35 -3.41 12.54
N CYS A 529 -11.51 -3.14 11.95
CA CYS A 529 -11.94 -1.76 11.65
C CYS A 529 -12.18 -0.93 12.94
N LYS A 530 -12.88 -1.47 13.95
CA LYS A 530 -13.06 -0.81 15.25
C LYS A 530 -11.74 -0.61 16.01
N GLU A 531 -10.79 -1.54 15.84
CA GLU A 531 -9.42 -1.41 16.36
C GLU A 531 -8.71 -0.22 15.70
N MET A 532 -8.59 -0.21 14.37
CA MET A 532 -7.85 0.84 13.64
C MET A 532 -8.40 2.25 13.92
N LEU A 533 -9.72 2.39 14.05
CA LEU A 533 -10.38 3.64 14.45
C LEU A 533 -10.07 4.03 15.91
N GLY A 534 -10.08 3.06 16.84
CA GLY A 534 -9.68 3.29 18.23
C GLY A 534 -8.19 3.70 18.37
N ALA A 535 -7.31 3.10 17.58
CA ALA A 535 -5.91 3.51 17.50
C ALA A 535 -5.76 4.91 16.87
N ALA A 536 -6.53 5.24 15.82
CA ALA A 536 -6.53 6.57 15.22
C ALA A 536 -6.92 7.67 16.23
N LEU A 537 -7.99 7.46 17.01
CA LEU A 537 -8.36 8.36 18.12
C LEU A 537 -7.22 8.54 19.13
N THR A 538 -6.53 7.44 19.47
CA THR A 538 -5.42 7.43 20.43
C THR A 538 -4.19 8.20 19.89
N TYR A 539 -3.90 8.07 18.60
CA TYR A 539 -2.86 8.85 17.94
C TYR A 539 -3.22 10.35 17.86
N GLN A 540 -4.49 10.68 17.62
CA GLN A 540 -4.99 12.06 17.62
C GLN A 540 -4.89 12.71 19.02
N ASP A 541 -5.27 11.99 20.09
CA ASP A 541 -5.09 12.43 21.49
C ASP A 541 -3.59 12.69 21.79
N THR A 542 -2.71 11.79 21.36
CA THR A 542 -1.25 11.89 21.56
C THR A 542 -0.58 13.01 20.75
N CYS A 543 -1.24 13.49 19.69
CA CYS A 543 -0.89 14.71 18.99
C CYS A 543 -1.38 15.95 19.74
N LEU A 544 -2.62 15.95 20.24
CA LEU A 544 -3.20 17.03 21.05
C LEU A 544 -2.40 17.31 22.33
N ASP A 545 -2.00 16.25 23.06
CA ASP A 545 -1.17 16.35 24.26
C ASP A 545 0.16 17.08 23.98
N GLY A 546 0.71 16.93 22.76
CA GLY A 546 1.90 17.66 22.30
C GLY A 546 1.72 19.18 22.16
N PHE A 547 0.48 19.66 22.05
CA PHE A 547 0.15 21.09 21.98
C PHE A 547 -0.30 21.69 23.33
N ALA A 548 -0.48 20.88 24.38
CA ALA A 548 -0.98 21.34 25.68
C ALA A 548 -0.10 22.44 26.31
N ASN A 549 1.22 22.34 26.13
CA ASN A 549 2.19 23.33 26.62
C ASN A 549 2.48 24.46 25.61
N ALA A 550 1.88 24.43 24.42
CA ALA A 550 2.18 25.32 23.30
C ALA A 550 1.10 26.41 23.07
N THR A 551 0.33 26.77 24.10
CA THR A 551 -0.88 27.61 24.03
C THR A 551 -0.65 29.09 23.68
N THR A 552 0.58 29.49 23.36
CA THR A 552 0.99 30.87 23.10
C THR A 552 0.92 31.32 21.64
N THR A 553 0.45 30.47 20.71
CA THR A 553 0.40 30.82 19.26
C THR A 553 -0.98 30.58 18.65
N GLU A 554 -1.35 31.41 17.67
CA GLU A 554 -2.58 31.22 16.90
C GLU A 554 -2.55 29.91 16.08
N ALA A 555 -1.36 29.44 15.70
CA ALA A 555 -1.15 28.20 14.94
C ALA A 555 -1.47 26.95 15.77
N SER A 556 -1.02 26.88 17.03
CA SER A 556 -1.34 25.75 17.92
C SER A 556 -2.82 25.69 18.27
N ALA A 557 -3.46 26.84 18.51
CA ALA A 557 -4.92 26.91 18.72
C ALA A 557 -5.72 26.43 17.48
N LYS A 558 -5.30 26.82 16.26
CA LYS A 558 -5.88 26.31 15.01
C LYS A 558 -5.67 24.80 14.84
N MET A 559 -4.48 24.29 15.16
CA MET A 559 -4.15 22.86 15.06
C MET A 559 -4.95 22.01 16.06
N GLN A 560 -5.07 22.47 17.31
CA GLN A 560 -5.94 21.82 18.31
C GLN A 560 -7.39 21.75 17.83
N LYS A 561 -7.94 22.85 17.28
CA LYS A 561 -9.30 22.85 16.71
C LYS A 561 -9.46 21.87 15.55
N ALA A 562 -8.47 21.76 14.66
CA ALA A 562 -8.50 20.82 13.53
C ALA A 562 -8.42 19.35 14.00
N LEU A 563 -7.55 19.05 14.99
CA LEU A 563 -7.43 17.72 15.57
C LEU A 563 -8.69 17.31 16.34
N ASN A 564 -9.32 18.22 17.10
CA ASN A 564 -10.61 17.95 17.76
C ASN A 564 -11.70 17.60 16.73
N ALA A 565 -11.80 18.35 15.64
CA ALA A 565 -12.76 18.03 14.57
C ALA A 565 -12.44 16.67 13.88
N SER A 566 -11.16 16.33 13.75
CA SER A 566 -10.74 15.00 13.26
C SER A 566 -11.12 13.87 14.22
N GLN A 567 -11.13 14.13 15.54
CA GLN A 567 -11.59 13.17 16.53
C GLN A 567 -13.10 12.98 16.44
N GLU A 568 -13.89 14.06 16.42
CA GLU A 568 -15.36 13.97 16.27
C GLU A 568 -15.76 13.16 15.03
N LEU A 569 -15.09 13.36 13.88
CA LEU A 569 -15.31 12.57 12.67
C LEU A 569 -14.91 11.08 12.83
N THR A 570 -13.87 10.79 13.60
CA THR A 570 -13.43 9.40 13.85
C THR A 570 -14.37 8.69 14.85
N GLU A 571 -14.87 9.42 15.85
CA GLU A 571 -15.93 8.99 16.79
C GLU A 571 -17.27 8.74 16.04
N ASP A 572 -17.61 9.56 15.04
CA ASP A 572 -18.79 9.36 14.18
C ASP A 572 -18.65 8.13 13.25
N ILE A 573 -17.50 7.94 12.58
CA ILE A 573 -17.25 6.73 11.76
C ILE A 573 -17.30 5.47 12.63
N LEU A 574 -16.72 5.52 13.83
CA LEU A 574 -16.79 4.44 14.80
C LEU A 574 -18.25 4.15 15.24
N ALA A 575 -19.15 5.14 15.24
CA ALA A 575 -20.59 4.92 15.42
C ALA A 575 -21.19 4.03 14.32
N VAL A 576 -20.85 4.29 13.07
CA VAL A 576 -21.37 3.55 11.90
C VAL A 576 -20.86 2.11 11.92
N VAL A 577 -19.57 1.89 12.22
CA VAL A 577 -18.98 0.54 12.32
C VAL A 577 -19.53 -0.22 13.52
N ASP A 578 -19.83 0.45 14.64
CA ASP A 578 -20.49 -0.16 15.80
C ASP A 578 -21.93 -0.60 15.47
N GLN A 579 -22.73 0.30 14.87
CA GLN A 579 -24.10 -0.01 14.43
C GLN A 579 -24.15 -1.12 13.38
N PHE A 580 -23.25 -1.12 12.39
CA PHE A 580 -23.13 -2.18 11.37
C PHE A 580 -22.74 -3.52 11.99
N SER A 581 -21.84 -3.50 12.97
CA SER A 581 -21.43 -4.66 13.75
C SER A 581 -22.54 -5.21 14.64
N ASP A 582 -23.48 -4.38 15.12
CA ASP A 582 -24.64 -4.84 15.90
C ASP A 582 -25.71 -5.47 14.99
N THR A 583 -25.98 -4.89 13.81
CA THR A 583 -26.92 -5.46 12.83
C THR A 583 -26.49 -6.87 12.39
N LEU A 584 -25.17 -7.09 12.21
CA LEU A 584 -24.61 -8.40 11.87
C LEU A 584 -24.29 -9.27 13.09
N GLY A 585 -24.01 -8.69 14.26
CA GLY A 585 -23.61 -9.40 15.48
C GLY A 585 -24.73 -10.16 16.20
N GLY A 586 -25.96 -10.11 15.68
CA GLY A 586 -27.17 -10.68 16.27
C GLY A 586 -27.27 -12.22 16.31
N LEU A 587 -26.17 -12.94 16.54
CA LEU A 587 -26.12 -14.38 16.90
C LEU A 587 -24.78 -14.73 17.57
N SER A 588 -24.79 -15.62 18.56
CA SER A 588 -23.62 -15.87 19.42
C SER A 588 -22.58 -16.82 18.81
N ILE A 589 -21.31 -16.43 18.86
CA ILE A 589 -20.15 -17.25 18.44
C ILE A 589 -19.88 -18.35 19.48
N GLY A 590 -20.73 -19.37 19.47
CA GLY A 590 -20.74 -20.48 20.43
C GLY A 590 -20.33 -21.83 19.84
N ARG A 591 -19.36 -21.89 18.92
CA ARG A 591 -18.91 -23.14 18.25
C ARG A 591 -17.40 -23.21 17.99
N ARG A 592 -16.68 -23.77 18.98
CA ARG A 592 -15.39 -24.50 18.90
C ARG A 592 -14.75 -24.59 17.50
N LEU A 593 -13.87 -23.64 17.18
CA LEU A 593 -13.18 -23.60 15.88
C LEU A 593 -11.95 -24.53 15.88
N LEU A 594 -12.04 -25.66 15.18
CA LEU A 594 -10.89 -26.50 14.82
C LEU A 594 -10.51 -26.23 13.38
N LEU A 595 -9.66 -25.21 13.16
CA LEU A 595 -9.08 -24.88 11.85
C LEU A 595 -7.57 -24.65 11.99
N THR A 596 -6.80 -25.72 11.83
CA THR A 596 -5.35 -25.68 11.68
C THR A 596 -4.98 -25.42 10.21
N PRO A 597 -4.07 -24.48 9.90
CA PRO A 597 -3.55 -24.30 8.54
C PRO A 597 -2.86 -25.56 8.00
N SER A 598 -2.84 -25.71 6.67
CA SER A 598 -2.42 -26.92 5.94
C SER A 598 -0.92 -27.24 5.96
N TRP A 599 -0.11 -26.52 6.74
CA TRP A 599 1.33 -26.79 6.93
C TRP A 599 1.64 -27.57 8.22
N VAL A 600 0.63 -27.90 9.04
CA VAL A 600 0.77 -28.80 10.20
C VAL A 600 0.48 -30.24 9.77
N SER A 601 1.50 -31.10 9.79
CA SER A 601 1.40 -32.51 9.38
C SER A 601 1.12 -33.44 10.57
N GLU A 602 0.00 -34.16 10.48
CA GLU A 602 -0.48 -35.26 11.37
C GLU A 602 -0.80 -34.92 12.85
N PRO A 603 -1.77 -35.61 13.48
CA PRO A 603 -2.26 -35.29 14.82
C PRO A 603 -1.50 -36.01 15.94
N ALA A 604 -1.29 -35.32 17.07
CA ALA A 604 -0.67 -35.90 18.26
C ALA A 604 -1.66 -36.75 19.09
N ASP A 605 -1.21 -37.93 19.53
CA ASP A 605 -1.93 -38.90 20.35
C ASP A 605 -2.31 -38.34 21.75
N PRO A 606 -3.58 -38.42 22.22
CA PRO A 606 -4.04 -37.85 23.49
C PRO A 606 -3.36 -38.35 24.78
N ALA A 607 -2.41 -39.30 24.71
CA ALA A 607 -1.87 -40.03 25.86
C ALA A 607 -0.86 -39.28 26.77
N ARG A 608 -0.43 -38.04 26.43
CA ARG A 608 0.71 -37.36 27.09
C ARG A 608 0.41 -36.20 28.05
N GLN A 609 -0.82 -36.07 28.54
CA GLN A 609 -1.14 -35.08 29.59
C GLN A 609 -0.71 -35.54 31.00
N ARG A 610 0.58 -35.44 31.36
CA ARG A 610 1.05 -35.49 32.77
C ARG A 610 2.52 -35.08 33.01
N LEU A 611 2.71 -34.46 34.18
CA LEU A 611 3.96 -34.22 34.92
C LEU A 611 4.92 -33.13 34.41
N LEU A 612 5.86 -32.77 35.29
CA LEU A 612 6.54 -31.48 35.38
C LEU A 612 8.05 -31.59 35.13
N ALA A 613 8.64 -30.43 34.78
CA ALA A 613 10.06 -30.07 34.84
C ALA A 613 11.02 -30.70 33.81
N ALA A 614 12.12 -29.96 33.60
CA ALA A 614 13.26 -30.17 32.69
C ALA A 614 12.99 -30.02 31.18
N ASP A 615 13.87 -29.23 30.55
CA ASP A 615 14.11 -29.00 29.13
C ASP A 615 12.95 -28.45 28.26
N SER A 616 13.33 -27.81 27.14
CA SER A 616 12.46 -26.93 26.35
C SER A 616 11.28 -27.68 25.70
N PRO A 617 10.07 -27.08 25.64
CA PRO A 617 8.92 -27.72 25.00
C PRO A 617 9.17 -28.05 23.52
N ALA A 618 9.06 -29.33 23.17
CA ALA A 618 9.11 -29.78 21.78
C ALA A 618 7.97 -29.15 20.97
N GLY A 619 8.29 -28.12 20.19
CA GLY A 619 7.31 -27.30 19.46
C GLY A 619 7.59 -25.79 19.48
N SER A 620 8.54 -25.30 20.30
CA SER A 620 9.02 -23.91 20.18
C SER A 620 9.74 -23.71 18.83
N PRO A 621 9.50 -22.62 18.09
CA PRO A 621 10.21 -22.34 16.84
C PRO A 621 11.69 -22.07 17.11
N ASP A 622 12.55 -22.51 16.18
CA ASP A 622 13.98 -22.26 16.23
C ASP A 622 14.27 -20.80 15.85
N PHE A 623 14.50 -19.96 16.86
CA PHE A 623 14.85 -18.54 16.71
C PHE A 623 16.32 -18.38 16.26
N LYS A 624 16.65 -18.92 15.08
CA LYS A 624 17.95 -18.76 14.45
C LYS A 624 18.23 -17.26 14.22
N PRO A 625 19.32 -16.69 14.76
CA PRO A 625 19.58 -15.25 14.63
C PRO A 625 19.90 -14.85 13.19
N ASN A 626 19.32 -13.73 12.75
CA ASN A 626 19.72 -13.00 11.54
C ASN A 626 20.88 -12.03 11.84
N VAL A 627 20.92 -11.49 13.06
CA VAL A 627 21.99 -10.63 13.57
C VAL A 627 22.17 -10.82 15.08
N THR A 628 23.42 -10.82 15.54
CA THR A 628 23.80 -10.91 16.95
C THR A 628 24.34 -9.58 17.45
N VAL A 629 23.68 -8.99 18.45
CA VAL A 629 24.18 -7.84 19.20
C VAL A 629 25.02 -8.32 20.37
N ALA A 630 26.22 -7.76 20.55
CA ALA A 630 27.06 -8.06 21.71
C ALA A 630 27.92 -6.85 22.11
N ALA A 631 27.68 -6.29 23.29
CA ALA A 631 28.42 -5.13 23.80
C ALA A 631 29.94 -5.38 23.98
N ASP A 632 30.35 -6.64 24.18
CA ASP A 632 31.76 -7.05 24.25
C ASP A 632 32.45 -7.15 22.87
N GLY A 633 31.69 -7.07 21.78
CA GLY A 633 32.17 -7.26 20.40
C GLY A 633 32.23 -8.71 19.93
N SER A 634 31.63 -9.67 20.66
CA SER A 634 31.54 -11.09 20.26
C SER A 634 30.36 -11.41 19.32
N GLY A 635 29.81 -10.40 18.64
CA GLY A 635 28.65 -10.48 17.76
C GLY A 635 28.84 -9.69 16.47
N ASP A 636 27.80 -9.63 15.63
CA ASP A 636 27.78 -8.98 14.32
C ASP A 636 27.68 -7.44 14.40
N VAL A 637 27.27 -6.92 15.55
CA VAL A 637 27.15 -5.49 15.92
C VAL A 637 27.33 -5.30 17.43
N LYS A 638 27.56 -4.06 17.88
CA LYS A 638 27.72 -3.72 19.30
C LYS A 638 26.48 -3.14 19.97
N THR A 639 25.64 -2.43 19.21
CA THR A 639 24.39 -1.82 19.70
C THR A 639 23.16 -2.43 19.05
N ILE A 640 22.01 -2.26 19.70
CA ILE A 640 20.71 -2.73 19.19
C ILE A 640 20.27 -1.85 18.00
N MET A 641 20.59 -0.56 18.02
CA MET A 641 20.36 0.32 16.86
C MET A 641 21.17 -0.12 15.61
N GLU A 642 22.43 -0.53 15.74
CA GLU A 642 23.21 -1.10 14.63
C GLU A 642 22.58 -2.41 14.07
N ALA A 643 21.89 -3.21 14.89
CA ALA A 643 21.13 -4.37 14.40
C ALA A 643 19.85 -3.94 13.68
N LEU A 644 19.15 -2.92 14.17
CA LEU A 644 17.94 -2.39 13.55
C LEU A 644 18.21 -1.77 12.17
N GLU A 645 19.38 -1.16 11.94
CA GLU A 645 19.82 -0.71 10.62
C GLU A 645 20.01 -1.84 9.60
N LYS A 646 20.15 -3.10 10.05
CA LYS A 646 20.25 -4.30 9.19
C LYS A 646 18.91 -5.01 8.95
N VAL A 647 17.81 -4.53 9.54
CA VAL A 647 16.46 -5.10 9.36
C VAL A 647 15.88 -4.66 8.01
N PRO A 648 15.43 -5.59 7.13
CA PRO A 648 14.76 -5.24 5.88
C PRO A 648 13.46 -4.46 6.11
N VAL A 649 13.21 -3.48 5.23
CA VAL A 649 11.96 -2.70 5.22
C VAL A 649 10.79 -3.61 4.83
N LYS A 650 9.70 -3.55 5.60
CA LYS A 650 8.49 -4.37 5.47
C LYS A 650 8.77 -5.89 5.44
N ASN A 651 9.71 -6.38 6.26
CA ASN A 651 10.06 -7.80 6.27
C ASN A 651 8.82 -8.69 6.54
N ALA A 652 8.55 -9.60 5.59
CA ALA A 652 7.44 -10.55 5.68
C ALA A 652 7.77 -11.72 6.62
N ASP A 653 9.00 -12.23 6.54
CA ASP A 653 9.55 -13.25 7.43
C ASP A 653 9.86 -12.68 8.84
N LEU A 654 10.12 -13.57 9.79
CA LEU A 654 10.61 -13.20 11.11
C LEU A 654 12.10 -12.82 11.06
N TYR A 655 12.45 -11.59 11.44
CA TYR A 655 13.84 -11.16 11.57
C TYR A 655 14.29 -11.20 13.03
N VAL A 656 15.18 -12.14 13.37
CA VAL A 656 15.66 -12.39 14.73
C VAL A 656 16.93 -11.59 15.02
N VAL A 657 16.79 -10.63 15.92
CA VAL A 657 17.89 -9.92 16.60
C VAL A 657 18.15 -10.63 17.94
N TYR A 658 19.27 -11.35 18.03
CA TYR A 658 19.71 -11.97 19.28
C TYR A 658 20.64 -11.01 20.03
N VAL A 659 20.27 -10.64 21.25
CA VAL A 659 20.98 -9.66 22.09
C VAL A 659 21.63 -10.39 23.25
N LYS A 660 22.96 -10.51 23.22
CA LYS A 660 23.71 -11.17 24.30
C LYS A 660 23.66 -10.39 25.60
N ALA A 661 23.89 -11.09 26.71
CA ALA A 661 24.02 -10.54 28.05
C ALA A 661 24.89 -9.26 28.09
N GLY A 662 24.39 -8.22 28.72
CA GLY A 662 24.98 -6.89 28.74
C GLY A 662 23.97 -5.80 29.10
N THR A 663 24.49 -4.61 29.40
CA THR A 663 23.70 -3.41 29.70
C THR A 663 23.83 -2.40 28.55
N TYR A 664 22.78 -2.33 27.73
CA TYR A 664 22.68 -1.53 26.52
C TYR A 664 22.08 -0.17 26.87
N LYS A 665 22.93 0.84 27.05
CA LYS A 665 22.51 2.20 27.40
C LYS A 665 22.18 3.02 26.15
N GLU A 666 21.09 2.65 25.49
CA GLU A 666 20.64 3.22 24.21
C GLU A 666 19.11 3.38 24.17
N TYR A 667 18.63 4.31 23.33
CA TYR A 667 17.20 4.59 23.17
C TYR A 667 16.67 3.91 21.91
N VAL A 668 16.13 2.70 22.07
CA VAL A 668 15.78 1.81 20.95
C VAL A 668 14.43 2.17 20.36
N THR A 669 14.31 2.25 19.03
CA THR A 669 13.03 2.45 18.34
C THR A 669 12.90 1.54 17.14
N VAL A 670 12.05 0.51 17.25
CA VAL A 670 11.63 -0.36 16.15
C VAL A 670 10.53 0.37 15.39
N GLY A 671 10.89 1.06 14.31
CA GLY A 671 10.01 1.94 13.56
C GLY A 671 8.92 1.22 12.76
N ARG A 672 7.91 1.95 12.28
CA ARG A 672 6.82 1.42 11.42
C ARG A 672 7.32 0.54 10.25
N PRO A 673 8.45 0.83 9.57
CA PRO A 673 8.95 -0.01 8.47
C PRO A 673 9.54 -1.36 8.90
N GLN A 674 9.82 -1.58 10.19
CA GLN A 674 10.53 -2.76 10.70
C GLN A 674 9.51 -3.77 11.25
N THR A 675 8.77 -4.41 10.36
CA THR A 675 7.75 -5.44 10.68
C THR A 675 8.39 -6.79 11.01
N ASN A 676 7.68 -7.62 11.78
CA ASN A 676 8.06 -8.98 12.14
C ASN A 676 9.49 -9.10 12.72
N VAL A 677 9.90 -8.14 13.55
CA VAL A 677 11.19 -8.20 14.26
C VAL A 677 11.01 -8.95 15.59
N ALA A 678 11.90 -9.91 15.86
CA ALA A 678 12.01 -10.63 17.12
C ALA A 678 13.30 -10.23 17.85
N PHE A 679 13.18 -9.78 19.09
CA PHE A 679 14.30 -9.54 20.01
C PHE A 679 14.41 -10.70 21.01
N ILE A 680 15.55 -11.40 21.05
CA ILE A 680 15.78 -12.53 21.95
C ILE A 680 16.98 -12.22 22.84
N GLY A 681 16.85 -12.28 24.16
CA GLY A 681 17.95 -12.07 25.12
C GLY A 681 18.54 -13.36 25.71
N ASP A 682 19.61 -13.22 26.49
CA ASP A 682 20.18 -14.29 27.32
C ASP A 682 19.46 -14.46 28.69
N GLY A 683 18.34 -13.77 28.90
CA GLY A 683 17.56 -13.74 30.13
C GLY A 683 17.41 -12.30 30.66
N ALA A 684 16.23 -11.94 31.17
CA ALA A 684 15.90 -10.57 31.56
C ALA A 684 16.71 -10.04 32.78
N GLU A 685 17.37 -10.92 33.54
CA GLU A 685 18.34 -10.55 34.59
C GLU A 685 19.77 -10.33 34.04
N LYS A 686 20.01 -10.60 32.75
CA LYS A 686 21.33 -10.48 32.09
C LYS A 686 21.34 -9.48 30.92
N THR A 687 20.23 -9.32 30.22
CA THR A 687 20.11 -8.54 28.99
C THR A 687 19.22 -7.33 29.26
N ILE A 688 19.83 -6.15 29.41
CA ILE A 688 19.18 -4.97 29.96
C ILE A 688 19.31 -3.80 28.99
N ILE A 689 18.19 -3.25 28.52
CA ILE A 689 18.12 -2.00 27.76
C ILE A 689 17.75 -0.88 28.73
N THR A 690 18.61 0.10 28.92
CA THR A 690 18.50 1.09 30.02
C THR A 690 18.55 2.55 29.54
N GLY A 691 17.61 3.35 30.04
CA GLY A 691 17.48 4.77 29.75
C GLY A 691 17.09 5.56 31.01
N ASN A 692 17.00 6.88 30.88
CA ASN A 692 16.65 7.80 31.98
C ASN A 692 15.94 9.10 31.53
N LYS A 693 15.43 9.16 30.29
CA LYS A 693 14.59 10.29 29.84
C LYS A 693 13.32 10.37 30.66
N ASN A 694 12.86 11.59 30.94
CA ASN A 694 11.73 11.86 31.81
C ASN A 694 11.11 13.23 31.51
N PHE A 695 9.91 13.47 32.05
CA PHE A 695 9.15 14.70 31.84
C PHE A 695 9.89 15.98 32.26
N LYS A 696 10.68 15.94 33.35
CA LYS A 696 11.48 17.10 33.80
C LYS A 696 12.58 17.54 32.83
N MET A 697 12.87 16.76 31.79
CA MET A 697 13.74 17.15 30.68
C MET A 697 13.01 17.99 29.60
N ASN A 698 11.78 18.47 29.87
CA ASN A 698 10.86 19.11 28.91
C ASN A 698 10.47 18.20 27.73
N LEU A 699 10.39 16.88 27.99
CA LEU A 699 9.94 15.87 27.03
C LEU A 699 8.47 15.53 27.30
N THR A 700 7.68 15.24 26.26
CA THR A 700 6.33 14.67 26.47
C THR A 700 6.45 13.17 26.82
N THR A 701 5.52 12.61 27.58
CA THR A 701 5.58 11.22 28.09
C THR A 701 5.99 10.20 27.02
N LYS A 702 5.44 10.30 25.80
CA LYS A 702 5.73 9.37 24.69
C LYS A 702 7.21 9.37 24.26
N ASP A 703 7.90 10.50 24.44
CA ASP A 703 9.29 10.75 24.03
C ASP A 703 10.30 10.33 25.13
N THR A 704 9.79 10.00 26.33
CA THR A 704 10.61 9.54 27.47
C THR A 704 11.02 8.07 27.38
N ALA A 705 10.40 7.31 26.47
CA ALA A 705 10.59 5.86 26.37
C ALA A 705 12.05 5.44 26.16
N THR A 706 12.56 4.51 26.99
CA THR A 706 13.82 3.79 26.76
C THR A 706 13.73 2.94 25.48
N MET A 707 12.62 2.21 25.29
CA MET A 707 12.36 1.40 24.09
C MET A 707 10.98 1.70 23.51
N GLN A 708 10.90 1.71 22.17
CA GLN A 708 9.65 1.88 21.42
C GLN A 708 9.48 0.77 20.38
N ALA A 709 8.36 0.03 20.44
CA ALA A 709 7.98 -0.98 19.46
C ALA A 709 6.82 -0.48 18.59
N ILE A 710 7.04 -0.23 17.30
CA ILE A 710 6.09 0.45 16.41
C ILE A 710 5.82 -0.34 15.11
N GLY A 711 6.80 -1.09 14.59
CA GLY A 711 6.59 -1.99 13.46
C GLY A 711 5.75 -3.21 13.87
N ASN A 712 4.73 -3.54 13.08
CA ASN A 712 3.74 -4.59 13.42
C ASN A 712 4.34 -5.99 13.49
N GLY A 713 3.75 -6.85 14.32
CA GLY A 713 4.18 -8.22 14.55
C GLY A 713 5.43 -8.36 15.42
N PHE A 714 5.78 -7.34 16.21
CA PHE A 714 6.97 -7.32 17.05
C PHE A 714 6.92 -8.40 18.16
N PHE A 715 8.04 -9.09 18.36
CA PHE A 715 8.23 -10.05 19.44
C PHE A 715 9.43 -9.69 20.32
N MET A 716 9.31 -9.87 21.63
CA MET A 716 10.48 -9.83 22.53
C MET A 716 10.43 -10.95 23.56
N ARG A 717 11.59 -11.57 23.79
CA ARG A 717 11.81 -12.60 24.80
C ARG A 717 13.08 -12.35 25.60
N ASP A 718 13.09 -12.72 26.88
CA ASP A 718 14.30 -12.83 27.70
C ASP A 718 15.10 -11.52 27.89
N ILE A 719 14.43 -10.36 27.86
CA ILE A 719 15.04 -9.02 27.96
C ILE A 719 14.38 -8.16 29.05
N ARG A 720 15.19 -7.34 29.73
CA ARG A 720 14.71 -6.21 30.55
C ARG A 720 14.78 -4.90 29.76
N VAL A 721 13.73 -4.11 29.88
CA VAL A 721 13.74 -2.68 29.53
C VAL A 721 13.47 -1.88 30.80
N GLU A 722 14.32 -0.90 31.10
CA GLU A 722 14.22 -0.10 32.33
C GLU A 722 14.32 1.41 32.04
N ASN A 723 13.63 2.21 32.86
CA ASN A 723 13.85 3.64 32.95
C ASN A 723 14.28 4.04 34.36
N THR A 724 15.54 4.42 34.48
CA THR A 724 16.25 4.69 35.74
C THR A 724 16.10 6.12 36.24
N ALA A 725 15.14 6.89 35.71
CA ALA A 725 14.95 8.31 36.06
C ALA A 725 14.56 8.57 37.53
N GLY A 726 13.96 7.61 38.23
CA GLY A 726 13.50 7.79 39.62
C GLY A 726 12.14 8.52 39.75
N PRO A 727 11.41 8.33 40.87
CA PRO A 727 10.05 8.82 41.03
C PRO A 727 9.97 10.35 41.18
N GLU A 728 11.07 11.00 41.57
CA GLU A 728 11.18 12.45 41.67
C GLU A 728 11.21 13.16 40.31
N ASN A 729 11.33 12.43 39.20
CA ASN A 729 11.39 12.99 37.84
C ASN A 729 10.09 12.84 37.03
N HIS A 730 9.01 12.40 37.67
CA HIS A 730 7.67 12.21 37.10
C HIS A 730 7.66 11.17 35.95
N GLN A 731 6.87 11.40 34.88
CA GLN A 731 6.66 10.44 33.80
C GLN A 731 7.98 10.03 33.15
N ALA A 732 8.29 8.72 33.16
CA ALA A 732 9.55 8.18 32.67
C ALA A 732 9.34 6.74 32.15
N VAL A 733 8.91 6.63 30.89
CA VAL A 733 8.51 5.36 30.26
C VAL A 733 9.72 4.45 30.04
N ALA A 734 9.59 3.16 30.40
CA ALA A 734 10.55 2.13 30.03
C ALA A 734 10.25 1.60 28.61
N LEU A 735 9.08 0.99 28.41
CA LEU A 735 8.64 0.48 27.11
C LEU A 735 7.35 1.17 26.64
N ARG A 736 7.33 1.61 25.38
CA ARG A 736 6.12 2.07 24.67
C ARG A 736 5.80 1.18 23.48
N VAL A 737 4.57 0.68 23.39
CA VAL A 737 4.15 -0.28 22.35
C VAL A 737 3.01 0.26 21.51
N GLN A 738 3.23 0.30 20.19
CA GLN A 738 2.28 0.64 19.13
C GLN A 738 2.20 -0.44 18.03
N SER A 739 3.03 -1.49 18.08
CA SER A 739 2.93 -2.63 17.17
C SER A 739 1.59 -3.33 17.38
N ASP A 740 0.85 -3.58 16.30
CA ASP A 740 -0.21 -4.61 16.34
C ASP A 740 0.40 -6.01 16.45
N LEU A 741 -0.41 -6.96 16.94
CA LEU A 741 -0.03 -8.37 17.10
C LEU A 741 1.28 -8.56 17.89
N ALA A 742 1.53 -7.66 18.86
CA ALA A 742 2.79 -7.63 19.61
C ALA A 742 2.79 -8.66 20.76
N VAL A 743 3.91 -9.38 20.94
CA VAL A 743 4.04 -10.40 21.98
C VAL A 743 5.32 -10.20 22.80
N PHE A 744 5.19 -10.24 24.12
CA PHE A 744 6.28 -10.11 25.08
C PHE A 744 6.26 -11.32 26.02
N TYR A 745 7.38 -12.06 26.09
CA TYR A 745 7.47 -13.31 26.86
C TYR A 745 8.69 -13.33 27.78
N GLN A 746 8.52 -13.65 29.07
CA GLN A 746 9.61 -13.65 30.08
C GLN A 746 10.45 -12.35 30.15
N CYS A 747 9.83 -11.21 29.84
CA CYS A 747 10.49 -9.90 29.85
C CYS A 747 10.32 -9.17 31.20
N THR A 748 11.19 -8.22 31.51
CA THR A 748 11.05 -7.33 32.69
C THR A 748 10.91 -5.87 32.28
N PHE A 749 9.96 -5.17 32.86
CA PHE A 749 9.73 -3.74 32.66
C PHE A 749 9.83 -3.04 34.01
N ASP A 750 10.91 -2.27 34.22
CA ASP A 750 11.19 -1.59 35.50
C ASP A 750 11.26 -0.07 35.36
N GLY A 751 10.80 0.62 36.38
CA GLY A 751 10.66 2.07 36.43
C GLY A 751 9.94 2.54 37.68
N TYR A 752 9.27 3.69 37.57
CA TYR A 752 8.47 4.29 38.64
C TYR A 752 7.13 4.76 38.08
N GLN A 753 7.02 6.02 37.69
CA GLN A 753 5.81 6.57 37.08
C GLN A 753 5.81 6.31 35.57
N ASP A 754 4.64 5.90 35.03
CA ASP A 754 4.41 5.64 33.60
C ASP A 754 5.30 4.52 32.99
N THR A 755 5.71 3.49 33.76
CA THR A 755 6.69 2.46 33.32
C THR A 755 6.36 1.79 31.98
N LEU A 756 5.16 1.23 31.81
CA LEU A 756 4.74 0.46 30.64
C LEU A 756 3.60 1.15 29.90
N TYR A 757 3.91 1.74 28.75
CA TYR A 757 2.95 2.46 27.92
C TYR A 757 2.41 1.54 26.80
N THR A 758 1.34 0.81 27.11
CA THR A 758 0.58 -0.04 26.17
C THR A 758 -0.32 0.84 25.29
N HIS A 759 0.32 1.60 24.40
CA HIS A 759 -0.25 2.80 23.77
C HIS A 759 -1.51 2.51 22.90
N ALA A 760 -1.40 1.65 21.88
CA ALA A 760 -2.48 1.32 20.93
C ALA A 760 -2.27 -0.08 20.31
N GLN A 761 -3.23 -0.58 19.51
CA GLN A 761 -3.20 -1.89 18.83
C GLN A 761 -3.24 -3.11 19.78
N ARG A 762 -3.22 -4.34 19.24
CA ARG A 762 -3.34 -5.59 20.04
C ARG A 762 -1.99 -6.04 20.60
N GLN A 763 -1.97 -6.34 21.90
CA GLN A 763 -0.74 -6.64 22.63
C GLN A 763 -0.94 -7.80 23.62
N PHE A 764 0.07 -8.65 23.75
CA PHE A 764 0.06 -9.78 24.69
C PHE A 764 1.36 -9.83 25.50
N PHE A 765 1.23 -9.92 26.83
CA PHE A 765 2.35 -10.04 27.77
C PHE A 765 2.19 -11.33 28.58
N ARG A 766 3.26 -12.14 28.68
CA ARG A 766 3.20 -13.50 29.23
C ARG A 766 4.45 -13.82 30.05
N ASP A 767 4.29 -14.28 31.29
CA ASP A 767 5.40 -14.53 32.24
C ASP A 767 6.34 -13.32 32.45
N CYS A 768 5.85 -12.10 32.18
CA CYS A 768 6.62 -10.87 32.32
C CYS A 768 6.56 -10.33 33.77
N ARG A 769 7.57 -9.55 34.18
CA ARG A 769 7.54 -8.73 35.41
C ARG A 769 7.30 -7.27 35.03
N VAL A 770 6.38 -6.59 35.72
CA VAL A 770 6.15 -5.13 35.57
C VAL A 770 6.23 -4.46 36.94
N THR A 771 7.11 -3.45 37.07
CA THR A 771 7.41 -2.79 38.34
C THR A 771 7.22 -1.27 38.21
N GLY A 772 6.61 -0.62 39.20
CA GLY A 772 6.36 0.82 39.14
C GLY A 772 5.54 1.38 40.30
N THR A 773 5.10 2.63 40.18
CA THR A 773 4.41 3.40 41.23
C THR A 773 3.09 3.97 40.74
N ILE A 774 3.12 5.10 40.02
CA ILE A 774 1.95 5.82 39.51
C ILE A 774 1.71 5.42 38.06
N ASP A 775 0.47 5.04 37.75
CA ASP A 775 -0.04 4.80 36.40
C ASP A 775 0.86 3.87 35.57
N PHE A 776 1.49 2.87 36.21
CA PHE A 776 2.66 2.21 35.63
C PHE A 776 2.34 1.18 34.54
N ILE A 777 1.05 0.91 34.28
CA ILE A 777 0.53 0.27 33.07
C ILE A 777 -0.58 1.16 32.49
N PHE A 778 -0.33 1.84 31.38
CA PHE A 778 -1.26 2.87 30.86
C PHE A 778 -1.28 2.92 29.33
N GLY A 779 -2.34 3.53 28.77
CA GLY A 779 -2.59 3.58 27.32
C GLY A 779 -4.00 3.10 26.95
N ASN A 780 -4.26 2.95 25.65
CA ASN A 780 -5.56 2.54 25.09
C ASN A 780 -5.42 1.38 24.06
N SER A 781 -4.35 0.59 24.17
CA SER A 781 -4.21 -0.70 23.49
C SER A 781 -5.35 -1.66 23.84
N GLN A 782 -5.51 -2.69 23.01
CA GLN A 782 -6.27 -3.88 23.34
C GLN A 782 -5.28 -4.92 23.89
N VAL A 783 -5.12 -4.97 25.22
CA VAL A 783 -4.00 -5.71 25.85
C VAL A 783 -4.47 -6.73 26.89
N VAL A 784 -3.87 -7.92 26.83
CA VAL A 784 -3.93 -8.93 27.90
C VAL A 784 -2.54 -9.15 28.47
N LEU A 785 -2.40 -8.97 29.79
CA LEU A 785 -1.26 -9.45 30.58
C LEU A 785 -1.69 -10.76 31.24
N GLN A 786 -1.03 -11.87 30.93
CA GLN A 786 -1.43 -13.20 31.38
C GLN A 786 -0.32 -13.88 32.20
N ASN A 787 -0.63 -14.24 33.44
CA ASN A 787 0.30 -14.86 34.41
C ASN A 787 1.66 -14.12 34.39
N CYS A 788 1.57 -12.81 34.65
CA CYS A 788 2.68 -11.89 34.85
C CYS A 788 2.81 -11.55 36.34
N LEU A 789 3.98 -11.05 36.75
CA LEU A 789 4.24 -10.57 38.10
C LEU A 789 4.17 -9.04 38.13
N ILE A 790 3.20 -8.49 38.87
CA ILE A 790 2.90 -7.07 38.91
C ILE A 790 3.31 -6.52 40.27
N GLN A 791 4.35 -5.70 40.31
CA GLN A 791 5.02 -5.29 41.56
C GLN A 791 5.00 -3.78 41.79
N PRO A 792 3.97 -3.25 42.48
CA PRO A 792 4.00 -1.90 43.01
C PRO A 792 5.18 -1.71 43.96
N ARG A 793 6.00 -0.70 43.70
CA ARG A 793 7.25 -0.38 44.43
C ARG A 793 7.08 0.83 45.34
N LYS A 794 8.09 1.19 46.13
CA LYS A 794 7.98 2.40 46.99
C LYS A 794 7.89 3.70 46.15
N PRO A 795 6.84 4.54 46.33
CA PRO A 795 6.74 5.87 45.74
C PRO A 795 7.38 6.96 46.62
N MET A 796 7.27 8.23 46.22
CA MET A 796 7.61 9.35 47.10
C MET A 796 6.60 9.45 48.27
N ALA A 797 7.02 10.11 49.36
CA ALA A 797 6.12 10.43 50.46
C ALA A 797 4.85 11.17 49.97
N ASN A 798 3.70 10.83 50.56
CA ASN A 798 2.34 11.31 50.23
C ASN A 798 1.75 10.88 48.88
N GLN A 799 2.53 10.30 47.96
CA GLN A 799 1.99 9.67 46.75
C GLN A 799 1.17 8.40 47.10
N ALA A 800 0.45 7.89 46.10
CA ALA A 800 -0.16 6.57 46.12
C ALA A 800 0.27 5.82 44.86
N ASN A 801 0.31 4.49 44.91
CA ASN A 801 0.55 3.67 43.74
C ASN A 801 -0.77 3.40 43.00
N ILE A 802 -0.72 3.35 41.67
CA ILE A 802 -1.83 2.93 40.81
C ILE A 802 -1.29 1.97 39.76
N ILE A 803 -1.89 0.78 39.67
CA ILE A 803 -1.44 -0.27 38.74
C ILE A 803 -1.83 0.08 37.30
N THR A 804 -3.09 0.42 37.01
CA THR A 804 -3.50 0.82 35.64
C THR A 804 -4.12 2.21 35.53
N ALA A 805 -3.85 2.89 34.40
CA ALA A 805 -4.48 4.15 34.02
C ALA A 805 -4.93 4.10 32.56
N GLN A 806 -6.09 3.49 32.32
CA GLN A 806 -6.53 3.16 30.96
C GLN A 806 -7.15 4.38 30.26
N GLY A 807 -6.68 4.66 29.03
CA GLY A 807 -6.94 5.86 28.25
C GLY A 807 -8.10 5.78 27.25
N ARG A 808 -9.10 4.92 27.46
CA ARG A 808 -10.21 4.80 26.51
C ARG A 808 -11.16 5.99 26.53
N ARG A 809 -11.18 6.73 25.43
CA ARG A 809 -12.01 7.93 25.23
C ARG A 809 -13.39 7.68 24.63
N ASP A 810 -13.60 6.60 23.89
CA ASP A 810 -14.91 6.27 23.28
C ASP A 810 -15.41 4.88 23.74
N LYS A 811 -16.67 4.82 24.18
CA LYS A 811 -17.35 3.57 24.61
C LYS A 811 -17.37 2.45 23.55
N ARG A 812 -17.39 2.83 22.26
CA ARG A 812 -17.46 1.96 21.07
C ARG A 812 -16.09 1.38 20.70
N SER A 813 -15.02 2.03 21.14
CA SER A 813 -13.66 1.60 20.82
C SER A 813 -13.27 0.35 21.61
N VAL A 814 -12.49 -0.52 20.96
CA VAL A 814 -12.18 -1.87 21.48
C VAL A 814 -11.05 -1.91 22.53
N GLY A 815 -10.37 -0.78 22.78
CA GLY A 815 -9.28 -0.66 23.76
C GLY A 815 -9.68 -1.11 25.18
N GLY A 816 -8.70 -1.58 25.95
CA GLY A 816 -8.91 -2.13 27.28
C GLY A 816 -7.71 -2.92 27.80
N THR A 817 -7.57 -2.93 29.12
CA THR A 817 -6.48 -3.64 29.81
C THR A 817 -7.05 -4.79 30.62
N VAL A 818 -6.67 -6.02 30.28
CA VAL A 818 -7.03 -7.23 31.03
C VAL A 818 -5.79 -7.77 31.75
N LEU A 819 -5.89 -7.98 33.05
CA LEU A 819 -4.92 -8.76 33.83
C LEU A 819 -5.55 -10.11 34.15
N HIS A 820 -4.98 -11.19 33.61
CA HIS A 820 -5.50 -12.55 33.71
C HIS A 820 -4.51 -13.48 34.43
N ASN A 821 -4.91 -14.04 35.57
CA ASN A 821 -4.08 -14.93 36.41
C ASN A 821 -2.68 -14.38 36.75
N CYS A 822 -2.53 -13.07 36.85
CA CYS A 822 -1.30 -12.44 37.32
C CYS A 822 -1.18 -12.53 38.84
N THR A 823 0.05 -12.42 39.36
CA THR A 823 0.32 -12.25 40.78
C THR A 823 0.62 -10.77 41.06
N ILE A 824 -0.10 -10.18 42.01
CA ILE A 824 0.02 -8.78 42.40
C ILE A 824 0.55 -8.73 43.84
N GLU A 825 1.84 -8.44 43.99
CA GLU A 825 2.57 -8.45 45.25
C GLU A 825 3.46 -7.20 45.41
N PRO A 826 3.87 -6.81 46.63
CA PRO A 826 4.77 -5.67 46.80
C PRO A 826 6.17 -5.98 46.27
N HIS A 827 6.80 -5.03 45.58
CA HIS A 827 8.23 -5.11 45.24
C HIS A 827 9.09 -5.08 46.53
N PRO A 828 10.27 -5.73 46.62
CA PRO A 828 11.07 -5.77 47.86
C PRO A 828 11.58 -4.43 48.43
N ASP A 829 11.44 -3.31 47.70
CA ASP A 829 11.69 -1.95 48.22
C ASP A 829 10.45 -1.27 48.83
N PHE A 830 9.27 -1.89 48.74
CA PHE A 830 7.97 -1.46 49.32
C PHE A 830 8.04 -1.53 50.85
N LYS A 831 8.71 -0.55 51.44
CA LYS A 831 8.90 -0.42 52.89
C LYS A 831 7.93 0.63 53.41
N GLU A 832 6.97 0.18 54.21
CA GLU A 832 6.05 1.05 54.94
C GLU A 832 6.83 2.13 55.70
N GLU A 833 6.35 3.36 55.66
CA GLU A 833 6.94 4.45 56.44
C GLU A 833 6.43 4.39 57.87
N ALA A 834 7.23 4.86 58.83
CA ALA A 834 6.95 4.77 60.26
C ALA A 834 5.74 5.65 60.65
N GLY A 835 4.54 5.13 60.40
CA GLY A 835 3.26 5.82 60.62
C GLY A 835 2.15 5.53 59.60
N GLY A 836 2.37 4.79 58.51
CA GLY A 836 1.28 4.54 57.55
C GLY A 836 1.53 3.53 56.42
N LYS A 837 0.44 2.86 56.01
CA LYS A 837 0.36 1.96 54.85
C LYS A 837 0.56 2.73 53.55
N ILE A 838 1.40 2.24 52.64
CA ILE A 838 1.53 2.78 51.28
C ILE A 838 0.23 2.47 50.51
N ARG A 839 -0.57 3.51 50.24
CA ARG A 839 -1.83 3.39 49.50
C ARG A 839 -1.56 2.90 48.07
N THR A 840 -2.22 1.82 47.68
CA THR A 840 -2.09 1.20 46.35
C THR A 840 -3.46 0.85 45.79
N TYR A 841 -3.73 1.25 44.56
CA TYR A 841 -5.02 1.07 43.87
C TYR A 841 -4.85 0.28 42.56
N LEU A 842 -5.88 -0.47 42.20
CA LEU A 842 -5.95 -1.28 40.98
C LEU A 842 -6.01 -0.41 39.71
N ALA A 843 -6.81 0.68 39.72
CA ALA A 843 -6.85 1.61 38.60
C ALA A 843 -7.38 3.01 38.97
N ARG A 844 -7.18 3.98 38.04
CA ARG A 844 -7.91 5.25 37.97
C ARG A 844 -8.24 5.66 36.51
N PRO A 845 -9.37 6.34 36.24
CA PRO A 845 -9.85 6.56 34.87
C PRO A 845 -9.16 7.76 34.20
N TRP A 846 -8.06 7.52 33.47
CA TRP A 846 -7.35 8.58 32.74
C TRP A 846 -8.22 9.26 31.66
N LYS A 847 -9.12 8.49 31.02
CA LYS A 847 -10.13 8.99 30.08
C LYS A 847 -11.50 8.42 30.43
N GLU A 848 -12.57 9.07 29.96
CA GLU A 848 -13.94 8.90 30.47
C GLU A 848 -14.47 7.46 30.44
N TYR A 849 -14.22 6.72 29.36
CA TYR A 849 -14.69 5.34 29.17
C TYR A 849 -13.63 4.28 29.49
N SER A 850 -12.66 4.64 30.33
CA SER A 850 -11.59 3.78 30.86
C SER A 850 -12.10 2.37 31.19
N ARG A 851 -11.46 1.35 30.62
CA ARG A 851 -11.84 -0.07 30.77
C ARG A 851 -10.67 -0.92 31.25
N THR A 852 -10.77 -1.49 32.45
CA THR A 852 -9.80 -2.44 33.02
C THR A 852 -10.53 -3.59 33.69
N ILE A 853 -10.09 -4.83 33.43
CA ILE A 853 -10.67 -6.03 34.03
C ILE A 853 -9.57 -6.86 34.69
N TYR A 854 -9.78 -7.23 35.95
CA TYR A 854 -8.91 -8.12 36.71
C TYR A 854 -9.58 -9.49 36.85
N ILE A 855 -9.06 -10.51 36.16
CA ILE A 855 -9.62 -11.87 36.10
C ILE A 855 -8.65 -12.89 36.73
N GLN A 856 -9.10 -13.66 37.71
CA GLN A 856 -8.37 -14.81 38.29
C GLN A 856 -6.97 -14.51 38.85
N ASN A 857 -6.68 -13.24 39.16
CA ASN A 857 -5.39 -12.81 39.71
C ASN A 857 -5.27 -13.17 41.20
N ASP A 858 -4.04 -13.32 41.66
CA ASP A 858 -3.71 -13.31 43.08
C ASP A 858 -3.39 -11.89 43.53
N ILE A 859 -4.09 -11.37 44.54
CA ILE A 859 -4.04 -9.96 44.94
C ILE A 859 -3.67 -9.88 46.43
N GLY A 860 -2.47 -9.38 46.73
CA GLY A 860 -2.01 -9.20 48.11
C GLY A 860 -2.78 -8.12 48.89
N GLY A 861 -2.95 -8.32 50.20
CA GLY A 861 -3.71 -7.42 51.11
C GLY A 861 -3.13 -6.01 51.32
N PHE A 862 -2.08 -5.63 50.60
CA PHE A 862 -1.51 -4.29 50.60
C PHE A 862 -2.34 -3.29 49.75
N ILE A 863 -3.17 -3.77 48.83
CA ILE A 863 -4.16 -2.95 48.11
C ILE A 863 -5.09 -2.22 49.11
N ASP A 864 -5.56 -1.02 48.75
CA ASP A 864 -6.58 -0.29 49.50
C ASP A 864 -7.95 -0.98 49.31
N PRO A 865 -8.74 -1.26 50.37
CA PRO A 865 -10.04 -1.92 50.25
C PRO A 865 -11.03 -1.24 49.28
N LYS A 866 -10.89 0.07 49.03
CA LYS A 866 -11.62 0.82 48.01
C LYS A 866 -11.40 0.29 46.59
N GLY A 867 -10.25 -0.33 46.34
CA GLY A 867 -9.78 -0.90 45.07
C GLY A 867 -9.36 0.15 44.05
N TRP A 868 -10.19 1.18 43.86
CA TRP A 868 -10.11 2.13 42.76
C TRP A 868 -9.93 3.56 43.26
N LEU A 869 -9.22 4.40 42.50
CA LEU A 869 -8.97 5.81 42.81
C LEU A 869 -9.61 6.73 41.77
N GLU A 870 -10.21 7.83 42.20
CA GLU A 870 -10.75 8.86 41.31
C GLU A 870 -9.63 9.52 40.49
N TRP A 871 -9.92 9.93 39.26
CA TRP A 871 -9.00 10.75 38.48
C TRP A 871 -9.07 12.23 38.89
N ASN A 872 -10.27 12.81 38.79
CA ASN A 872 -10.58 14.16 39.26
C ASN A 872 -12.09 14.28 39.50
N GLY A 873 -12.50 14.45 40.76
CA GLY A 873 -13.92 14.52 41.13
C GLY A 873 -14.69 13.27 40.71
N ASP A 874 -15.81 13.49 40.01
CA ASP A 874 -16.72 12.48 39.45
C ASP A 874 -16.39 12.07 37.99
N PHE A 875 -15.29 12.56 37.41
CA PHE A 875 -14.90 12.28 36.03
C PHE A 875 -14.77 10.77 35.74
N GLY A 876 -15.51 10.29 34.75
CA GLY A 876 -15.52 8.91 34.28
C GLY A 876 -16.21 7.91 35.22
N LEU A 877 -16.62 8.29 36.44
CA LEU A 877 -17.02 7.32 37.46
C LEU A 877 -18.27 6.50 37.09
N GLU A 878 -19.20 7.08 36.33
CA GLU A 878 -20.41 6.40 35.84
C GLU A 878 -20.20 5.67 34.50
N THR A 879 -19.25 6.15 33.68
CA THR A 879 -19.04 5.77 32.27
C THR A 879 -17.89 4.78 32.04
N LEU A 880 -16.98 4.64 33.01
CA LEU A 880 -15.91 3.64 32.99
C LEU A 880 -16.45 2.20 33.06
N PHE A 881 -15.55 1.23 32.83
CA PHE A 881 -15.83 -0.20 32.98
C PHE A 881 -14.70 -0.84 33.79
N TYR A 882 -14.90 -0.93 35.11
CA TYR A 882 -13.99 -1.65 36.01
C TYR A 882 -14.67 -2.89 36.58
N ALA A 883 -14.01 -4.03 36.48
CA ALA A 883 -14.54 -5.29 36.98
C ALA A 883 -13.43 -6.18 37.58
N GLU A 884 -13.80 -6.95 38.60
CA GLU A 884 -12.99 -7.99 39.24
C GLU A 884 -13.77 -9.30 39.15
N VAL A 885 -13.14 -10.36 38.64
CA VAL A 885 -13.78 -11.65 38.35
C VAL A 885 -12.89 -12.77 38.88
N ASP A 886 -13.40 -13.56 39.82
CA ASP A 886 -12.77 -14.82 40.29
C ASP A 886 -11.33 -14.64 40.85
N ASN A 887 -10.97 -13.43 41.30
CA ASN A 887 -9.67 -13.13 41.91
C ASN A 887 -9.56 -13.73 43.33
N ARG A 888 -8.32 -14.01 43.77
CA ARG A 888 -7.95 -14.59 45.07
C ARG A 888 -6.96 -13.71 45.83
N GLY A 889 -6.62 -14.10 47.06
CA GLY A 889 -5.70 -13.39 47.95
C GLY A 889 -6.38 -12.30 48.79
N ASP A 890 -5.70 -11.85 49.86
CA ASP A 890 -6.24 -10.94 50.88
C ASP A 890 -6.74 -9.59 50.34
N GLY A 891 -6.24 -9.15 49.18
CA GLY A 891 -6.64 -7.92 48.50
C GLY A 891 -7.91 -8.05 47.66
N ALA A 892 -8.38 -9.27 47.38
CA ALA A 892 -9.55 -9.53 46.53
C ALA A 892 -10.91 -9.35 47.25
N ASP A 893 -10.95 -8.99 48.53
CA ASP A 893 -12.21 -8.66 49.23
C ASP A 893 -12.90 -7.44 48.59
N MET A 894 -13.95 -7.68 47.82
CA MET A 894 -14.74 -6.65 47.16
C MET A 894 -15.71 -5.90 48.09
N SER A 895 -15.89 -6.33 49.36
CA SER A 895 -16.94 -5.82 50.26
C SER A 895 -16.89 -4.32 50.56
N LYS A 896 -15.72 -3.70 50.37
CA LYS A 896 -15.43 -2.28 50.66
C LYS A 896 -15.05 -1.46 49.42
N ARG A 897 -15.20 -2.03 48.22
CA ARG A 897 -14.90 -1.33 46.96
C ARG A 897 -15.74 -0.06 46.81
N ALA A 898 -15.23 0.87 46.02
CA ALA A 898 -16.00 2.03 45.59
C ALA A 898 -17.33 1.62 44.90
N LYS A 899 -18.35 2.49 44.99
CA LYS A 899 -19.71 2.22 44.49
C LYS A 899 -20.09 3.19 43.38
N TRP A 900 -19.25 3.25 42.35
CA TRP A 900 -19.46 4.08 41.16
C TRP A 900 -20.25 3.31 40.11
N GLY A 901 -21.09 3.96 39.31
CA GLY A 901 -21.91 3.30 38.29
C GLY A 901 -21.09 2.59 37.20
N GLY A 902 -19.84 2.99 36.99
CA GLY A 902 -18.88 2.35 36.08
C GLY A 902 -18.27 1.05 36.61
N ILE A 903 -18.34 0.77 37.90
CA ILE A 903 -17.87 -0.52 38.46
C ILE A 903 -18.93 -1.57 38.16
N LYS A 904 -18.59 -2.56 37.33
CA LYS A 904 -19.54 -3.55 36.80
C LYS A 904 -19.36 -4.89 37.50
N THR A 905 -20.46 -5.50 37.91
CA THR A 905 -20.50 -6.95 38.18
C THR A 905 -20.41 -7.67 36.85
N VAL A 906 -19.38 -8.49 36.66
CA VAL A 906 -19.19 -9.34 35.47
C VAL A 906 -19.08 -10.78 35.93
N THR A 907 -19.91 -11.67 35.39
CA THR A 907 -19.86 -13.11 35.69
C THR A 907 -18.67 -13.79 35.02
N TYR A 908 -18.31 -14.99 35.50
CA TYR A 908 -17.31 -15.82 34.84
C TYR A 908 -17.71 -16.12 33.39
N GLU A 909 -19.00 -16.37 33.13
CA GLU A 909 -19.57 -16.66 31.81
C GLU A 909 -19.61 -15.46 30.86
N GLU A 910 -19.59 -14.23 31.36
CA GLU A 910 -19.43 -13.01 30.55
C GLU A 910 -17.95 -12.74 30.29
N ALA A 911 -17.10 -12.83 31.32
CA ALA A 911 -15.65 -12.68 31.18
C ALA A 911 -15.04 -13.72 30.22
N GLN A 912 -15.51 -14.97 30.25
CA GLN A 912 -15.15 -16.05 29.33
C GLN A 912 -15.63 -15.81 27.88
N LYS A 913 -16.58 -14.90 27.64
CA LYS A 913 -17.01 -14.50 26.29
C LYS A 913 -16.28 -13.27 25.78
N GLU A 914 -16.00 -12.27 26.62
CA GLU A 914 -15.57 -10.95 26.15
C GLU A 914 -14.12 -10.57 26.48
N PHE A 915 -13.54 -11.12 27.55
CA PHE A 915 -12.28 -10.61 28.13
C PHE A 915 -11.17 -11.67 28.19
N THR A 916 -11.17 -12.62 27.24
CA THR A 916 -10.18 -13.70 27.14
C THR A 916 -9.11 -13.43 26.09
N VAL A 917 -8.02 -14.19 26.06
CA VAL A 917 -7.03 -14.07 24.96
C VAL A 917 -7.66 -14.41 23.61
N GLU A 918 -8.60 -15.36 23.58
CA GLU A 918 -9.32 -15.77 22.38
C GLU A 918 -10.23 -14.68 21.82
N THR A 919 -11.03 -14.06 22.68
CA THR A 919 -12.09 -13.14 22.24
C THR A 919 -11.67 -11.67 22.30
N PHE A 920 -10.89 -11.28 23.31
CA PHE A 920 -10.50 -9.88 23.50
C PHE A 920 -9.35 -9.46 22.58
N ILE A 921 -8.40 -10.34 22.24
CA ILE A 921 -7.27 -9.97 21.35
C ILE A 921 -7.06 -10.93 20.16
N GLN A 922 -7.93 -11.93 19.97
CA GLN A 922 -7.81 -12.91 18.87
C GLN A 922 -6.45 -13.66 18.87
N GLY A 923 -5.90 -13.94 20.05
CA GLY A 923 -4.50 -14.35 20.25
C GLY A 923 -4.03 -15.59 19.47
N GLN A 924 -4.93 -16.50 19.12
CA GLN A 924 -4.66 -17.67 18.28
C GLN A 924 -4.12 -17.30 16.90
N GLN A 925 -4.44 -16.11 16.39
CA GLN A 925 -3.97 -15.65 15.09
C GLN A 925 -2.47 -15.30 15.07
N PHE A 926 -1.88 -14.93 16.22
CA PHE A 926 -0.52 -14.36 16.24
C PHE A 926 0.41 -14.80 17.37
N ILE A 927 -0.09 -15.40 18.47
CA ILE A 927 0.75 -15.93 19.55
C ILE A 927 1.41 -17.27 19.16
N PRO A 928 0.73 -18.24 18.51
CA PRO A 928 1.32 -19.55 18.19
C PRO A 928 2.59 -19.50 17.33
N LYS A 929 2.73 -18.53 16.42
CA LYS A 929 3.93 -18.38 15.56
C LYS A 929 5.24 -18.13 16.34
N PHE A 930 5.15 -17.75 17.62
CA PHE A 930 6.30 -17.56 18.50
C PHE A 930 6.53 -18.73 19.48
N GLY A 931 5.67 -19.76 19.47
CA GLY A 931 5.72 -20.88 20.42
C GLY A 931 5.46 -20.50 21.88
N VAL A 932 4.88 -19.32 22.13
CA VAL A 932 4.61 -18.81 23.49
C VAL A 932 3.40 -19.54 24.08
N PRO A 933 3.51 -20.14 25.29
CA PRO A 933 2.39 -20.83 25.92
C PRO A 933 1.38 -19.83 26.49
N PHE A 934 0.12 -19.91 26.07
CA PHE A 934 -0.98 -19.06 26.56
C PHE A 934 -2.23 -19.88 26.90
N ILE A 935 -3.12 -19.30 27.68
CA ILE A 935 -4.47 -19.81 27.98
C ILE A 935 -5.45 -19.06 27.08
N PRO A 936 -6.13 -19.73 26.12
CA PRO A 936 -7.16 -19.13 25.26
C PRO A 936 -8.30 -18.44 26.01
N GLY A 937 -8.97 -19.20 26.89
CA GLY A 937 -10.11 -18.77 27.70
C GLY A 937 -9.70 -18.37 29.12
N LEU A 938 -10.58 -18.63 30.08
CA LEU A 938 -10.27 -18.56 31.50
C LEU A 938 -9.86 -19.94 32.06
N LEU A 939 -9.28 -19.96 33.27
CA LEU A 939 -9.04 -21.21 33.99
C LEU A 939 -10.37 -21.72 34.57
N PRO A 940 -10.62 -23.04 34.62
CA PRO A 940 -11.87 -23.56 35.21
C PRO A 940 -12.03 -23.10 36.67
N GLN A 941 -13.19 -22.54 37.01
CA GLN A 941 -13.49 -22.16 38.40
C GLN A 941 -13.30 -23.33 39.35
N GLU A 942 -12.71 -23.06 40.52
CA GLU A 942 -12.53 -24.08 41.55
C GLU A 942 -13.88 -24.57 42.09
N GLN A 943 -14.13 -25.88 42.03
CA GLN A 943 -15.14 -26.48 42.88
C GLN A 943 -14.74 -26.29 44.34
N LYS A 944 -15.58 -25.56 45.10
CA LYS A 944 -15.38 -25.23 46.53
C LYS A 944 -14.69 -26.35 47.31
N GLY A 945 -13.46 -26.10 47.76
CA GLY A 945 -12.74 -27.00 48.68
C GLY A 945 -11.42 -27.59 48.17
N ARG A 946 -10.77 -27.00 47.17
CA ARG A 946 -9.34 -27.26 46.89
C ARG A 946 -8.52 -25.99 47.08
N THR A 947 -7.74 -25.97 48.17
CA THR A 947 -6.58 -25.07 48.26
C THR A 947 -5.51 -25.54 47.27
N HIS A 948 -5.01 -24.63 46.44
CA HIS A 948 -3.78 -24.82 45.67
C HIS A 948 -2.54 -24.44 46.49
#